data_AF-A0A023FKL3-F1
#
_entry.id   AF-A0A023FKL3-F1
#
_cell.length_a   1.000
_cell.length_b   1.000
_cell.length_c   1.000
_cell.angle_alpha   90.00
_cell.angle_beta   90.00
_cell.angle_gamma   90.00
#
_symmetry.space_group_name_H-M   'P 1'
#
loop_
_entity.id
_entity.type
_entity.pdbx_description
1 polymer ?
#
loop_
_entity_poly.entity_id
_entity_poly.type
_entity_poly.pdbx_seq_one_letter_code
_entity_poly.pdbx_strand_id
1 'polypeptide(L)'
;EPPMLLSEVPKNKPVRDLEGAQFLNMTQAENEKLLKITISMDGSSQSNPGVYLDEIKQLYYRDEFSNNVQEWNNQRSEALGFALSKFLYPSFEKELKAQLLTEAQDGIVKACCRKLYNWLKVAPYQVDPQMEEDEDFDTRDGIRVLAIAYENNWEVPAFGALIDGTGEVMEYLRLPHILKRKTTWREKERELKELDLKVLRKFIRTKKPHVICVGAQSREALMVVEDIKGVVADLAENEQMPLINVELQDNDLALVYMNSKKAENDFRDYPLLLRQAISLARRMQDPLVEFSQLCTPDEEIFCLKYHPLQDLVPRDDLTNALNLEFVNRTNEVGVDINLAISHVHTSFLVQFVCGLGPRKGASLLKTLKQAHQRLESRTQLVTVCHMGPKVFINCAGFIKIDTTSFENSTNAYVEVLDGSRVHPEAYEWARKMAVDALEYDDVTEDVNPAEALEEILENPEKLRDLDLDAFAVELERQGYGNKSITLYDIRAELNHRYKDLRSPFRPPNPEETFNMLTKETPQTFYIGKMVTCQVVGIARRKPHGQQLDQANPIRNDDTGLWQCPFCLKKDFPELSEVWNHFDAGSCPGQSMGVRVRLDNGVNGFILTKFISDKKVTNPEERVQVGMILHCRITKIDIERFTVDLTCRSSDLADVNNEWRPAKDLYYDYESEEKDRKVDDDSKKKQNRQTYVKRVIVHPSFHNISYKEAEKLLSTMDQGDVIIRPSSKGVDHLTVTWKVYDGILQHIDVKEQGKENAFSLGSSLMINNEEFEDLDEIIARHVQPMAGFARDLTTFRYFRDAEGGKREVIEKLLVEEKKRNPSKIHYFVSASREFPGKFLLSYLPRVKVRHEYVTVTPEGFRYRQQMFHSVGSLFRWFKEHFRDPIPGTPSSVTAVRTPMGQSSFISATPSINISNVDPQAIQRAAANISSHMFASLSQVAGQTPSFPTPYGGTYANAYPYHQQPYTPSQAMATPLVTPSYHHAVPTPSVTPRYPQTPQTSWAAQQTPRGAHTPRHTPAAAAVAAAAVIQANPIPTVVSGTKSTGNPSIADWKRMAEQWAKQRMEQQQETPGRSTARSGRTPTTRASPSPMIESTPAGDATPLIDEQ
;
A
#
# COMPACT_ATOMS: atom_id res chain seq x y z
N GLU A 1 3.90 2.72 1.73
CA GLU A 1 2.99 3.64 1.00
C GLU A 1 1.65 2.93 0.84
N PRO A 2 0.51 3.63 0.65
CA PRO A 2 -0.71 2.96 0.20
C PRO A 2 -0.47 2.30 -1.18
N PRO A 3 -1.08 1.13 -1.47
CA PRO A 3 -0.80 0.39 -2.70
C PRO A 3 -1.37 1.04 -3.96
N MET A 4 -2.35 1.94 -3.85
CA MET A 4 -2.65 2.88 -4.93
C MET A 4 -1.75 4.10 -4.86
N LEU A 5 -1.00 4.30 -5.93
CA LEU A 5 -0.48 5.62 -6.27
C LEU A 5 -1.65 6.51 -6.69
N LEU A 6 -1.65 7.79 -6.27
CA LEU A 6 -2.63 8.79 -6.75
C LEU A 6 -2.55 9.04 -8.27
N SER A 7 -1.59 8.44 -8.97
CA SER A 7 -1.49 8.35 -10.43
C SER A 7 -2.30 7.20 -11.06
N GLU A 8 -3.26 6.61 -10.33
CA GLU A 8 -4.09 5.47 -10.77
C GLU A 8 -5.59 5.75 -10.63
N VAL A 9 -6.05 6.94 -11.01
CA VAL A 9 -7.48 7.25 -11.17
C VAL A 9 -7.88 7.13 -12.65
N PRO A 10 -8.37 5.97 -13.12
CA PRO A 10 -8.85 5.81 -14.47
C PRO A 10 -10.23 6.45 -14.65
N LYS A 11 -10.53 6.83 -15.89
CA LYS A 11 -11.72 7.56 -16.33
C LYS A 11 -12.31 6.84 -17.53
N ASN A 12 -13.60 6.52 -17.46
CA ASN A 12 -14.32 5.76 -18.48
C ASN A 12 -13.73 4.35 -18.74
N LYS A 13 -13.01 3.76 -17.78
CA LYS A 13 -12.51 2.37 -17.88
C LYS A 13 -13.69 1.39 -17.91
N PRO A 14 -13.81 0.50 -18.91
CA PRO A 14 -14.85 -0.51 -18.95
C PRO A 14 -14.77 -1.44 -17.73
N VAL A 15 -15.93 -1.82 -17.20
CA VAL A 15 -16.03 -2.68 -16.01
C VAL A 15 -15.33 -4.04 -16.22
N ARG A 16 -15.45 -4.60 -17.42
CA ARG A 16 -14.77 -5.85 -17.85
C ARG A 16 -13.24 -5.74 -17.99
N ASP A 17 -12.67 -4.53 -17.94
CA ASP A 17 -11.23 -4.29 -18.02
C ASP A 17 -10.61 -4.09 -16.61
N LEU A 18 -11.42 -4.23 -15.54
CA LEU A 18 -10.99 -4.18 -14.14
C LEU A 18 -10.48 -5.56 -13.69
N GLU A 19 -9.19 -5.69 -13.42
CA GLU A 19 -8.57 -6.97 -13.08
C GLU A 19 -8.04 -7.03 -11.64
N GLY A 20 -8.25 -8.18 -10.99
CA GLY A 20 -7.65 -8.53 -9.69
C GLY A 20 -7.88 -7.49 -8.58
N ALA A 21 -6.79 -6.97 -8.03
CA ALA A 21 -6.81 -6.08 -6.86
C ALA A 21 -7.38 -4.68 -7.12
N GLN A 22 -7.55 -4.25 -8.37
CA GLN A 22 -7.83 -2.85 -8.72
C GLN A 22 -9.11 -2.32 -8.05
N PHE A 23 -10.22 -3.05 -8.16
CA PHE A 23 -11.50 -2.61 -7.61
C PHE A 23 -11.53 -2.64 -6.07
N LEU A 24 -10.80 -3.57 -5.44
CA LEU A 24 -10.66 -3.66 -3.99
C LEU A 24 -9.87 -2.48 -3.42
N ASN A 25 -8.76 -2.09 -4.08
CA ASN A 25 -8.01 -0.88 -3.77
C ASN A 25 -8.89 0.38 -3.89
N MET A 26 -9.60 0.54 -5.01
CA MET A 26 -10.53 1.66 -5.21
C MET A 26 -11.58 1.74 -4.09
N THR A 27 -12.15 0.59 -3.70
CA THR A 27 -13.13 0.49 -2.62
C THR A 27 -12.53 0.90 -1.27
N GLN A 28 -11.29 0.52 -0.97
CA GLN A 28 -10.59 1.00 0.23
C GLN A 28 -10.46 2.53 0.23
N ALA A 29 -10.06 3.15 -0.87
CA ALA A 29 -9.91 4.60 -0.96
C ALA A 29 -11.26 5.36 -0.99
N GLU A 30 -12.36 4.75 -1.45
CA GLU A 30 -13.73 5.28 -1.27
C GLU A 30 -14.12 5.27 0.23
N ASN A 31 -13.80 4.20 0.96
CA ASN A 31 -14.01 4.11 2.41
C ASN A 31 -13.15 5.11 3.21
N GLU A 32 -11.89 5.31 2.81
CA GLU A 32 -10.98 6.32 3.37
C GLU A 32 -11.30 7.75 2.92
N LYS A 33 -12.27 7.93 2.00
CA LYS A 33 -12.72 9.22 1.43
C LYS A 33 -11.65 9.97 0.64
N LEU A 34 -10.68 9.23 0.09
CA LEU A 34 -9.64 9.74 -0.80
C LEU A 34 -10.14 9.88 -2.24
N LEU A 35 -11.10 9.04 -2.65
CA LEU A 35 -11.77 9.10 -3.96
C LEU A 35 -13.27 8.84 -3.83
N LYS A 36 -13.99 8.95 -4.95
CA LYS A 36 -15.38 8.49 -5.11
C LYS A 36 -15.53 7.71 -6.41
N ILE A 37 -15.96 6.46 -6.32
CA ILE A 37 -16.30 5.62 -7.47
C ILE A 37 -17.71 6.00 -7.93
N THR A 38 -17.88 6.30 -9.22
CA THR A 38 -19.19 6.50 -9.86
C THR A 38 -19.24 5.70 -11.14
N ILE A 39 -20.20 4.78 -11.27
CA ILE A 39 -20.38 3.94 -12.47
C ILE A 39 -21.51 4.51 -13.32
N SER A 40 -21.22 4.91 -14.57
CA SER A 40 -22.20 5.43 -15.52
C SER A 40 -22.27 4.58 -16.79
N MET A 41 -23.45 4.10 -17.15
CA MET A 41 -23.69 3.42 -18.43
C MET A 41 -23.84 4.43 -19.58
N ASP A 42 -24.73 5.42 -19.42
CA ASP A 42 -24.82 6.56 -20.34
C ASP A 42 -23.67 7.55 -20.03
N GLY A 43 -22.72 7.67 -20.96
CA GLY A 43 -21.57 8.56 -20.81
C GLY A 43 -21.96 10.03 -20.91
N SER A 44 -21.49 10.86 -19.98
CA SER A 44 -21.62 12.34 -20.03
C SER A 44 -20.69 13.01 -21.07
N SER A 45 -20.07 12.22 -21.96
CA SER A 45 -19.18 12.70 -23.01
C SER A 45 -19.96 13.10 -24.25
N GLN A 46 -19.66 14.28 -24.80
CA GLN A 46 -20.39 14.91 -25.93
C GLN A 46 -20.35 14.10 -27.24
N SER A 47 -19.57 13.02 -27.30
CA SER A 47 -19.39 12.14 -28.46
C SER A 47 -20.35 10.96 -28.53
N ASN A 48 -21.06 10.59 -27.45
CA ASN A 48 -22.02 9.48 -27.46
C ASN A 48 -23.14 9.68 -26.40
N PRO A 49 -24.04 10.65 -26.59
CA PRO A 49 -25.15 10.87 -25.67
C PRO A 49 -26.18 9.74 -25.72
N GLY A 50 -26.45 9.11 -24.57
CA GLY A 50 -27.74 8.45 -24.29
C GLY A 50 -28.04 7.11 -24.97
N VAL A 51 -27.04 6.36 -25.45
CA VAL A 51 -27.24 5.10 -26.23
C VAL A 51 -28.30 4.18 -25.64
N TYR A 52 -28.19 3.78 -24.36
CA TYR A 52 -29.11 2.81 -23.75
C TYR A 52 -30.48 3.43 -23.45
N LEU A 53 -30.50 4.69 -23.00
CA LEU A 53 -31.73 5.45 -22.77
C LEU A 53 -32.55 5.63 -24.07
N ASP A 54 -31.88 5.91 -25.18
CA ASP A 54 -32.52 6.14 -26.49
C ASP A 54 -32.89 4.84 -27.22
N GLU A 55 -32.16 3.75 -26.98
CA GLU A 55 -32.58 2.39 -27.35
C GLU A 55 -33.89 1.99 -26.63
N ILE A 56 -33.97 2.16 -25.30
CA ILE A 56 -35.20 1.82 -24.57
C ILE A 56 -36.36 2.75 -24.96
N LYS A 57 -36.12 4.04 -25.26
CA LYS A 57 -37.17 4.94 -25.76
C LYS A 57 -37.88 4.37 -27.00
N GLN A 58 -37.17 3.71 -27.91
CA GLN A 58 -37.77 3.12 -29.12
C GLN A 58 -38.81 2.05 -28.76
N LEU A 59 -38.55 1.20 -27.75
CA LEU A 59 -39.49 0.18 -27.27
C LEU A 59 -40.81 0.76 -26.73
N TYR A 60 -40.76 2.00 -26.21
CA TYR A 60 -41.93 2.72 -25.68
C TYR A 60 -42.43 3.82 -26.62
N TYR A 61 -41.88 3.97 -27.82
CA TYR A 61 -42.30 4.98 -28.80
C TYR A 61 -43.58 4.55 -29.55
N ARG A 62 -44.34 5.52 -30.05
CA ARG A 62 -45.37 5.28 -31.08
C ARG A 62 -45.15 6.20 -32.26
N ASP A 63 -44.98 5.61 -33.43
CA ASP A 63 -44.74 6.32 -34.69
C ASP A 63 -46.07 6.78 -35.31
N GLU A 64 -46.64 7.85 -34.72
CA GLU A 64 -47.82 8.53 -35.26
C GLU A 64 -47.61 10.05 -35.16
N PHE A 65 -47.81 10.77 -36.27
CA PHE A 65 -47.60 12.22 -36.36
C PHE A 65 -48.69 13.09 -35.70
N SER A 66 -49.55 12.50 -34.87
CA SER A 66 -50.60 13.21 -34.13
C SER A 66 -49.99 13.94 -32.93
N ASN A 67 -50.33 15.23 -32.73
CA ASN A 67 -49.87 16.02 -31.58
C ASN A 67 -50.08 15.29 -30.24
N ASN A 68 -51.26 14.67 -30.06
CA ASN A 68 -51.57 13.90 -28.85
C ASN A 68 -50.58 12.74 -28.65
N VAL A 69 -50.16 12.06 -29.72
CA VAL A 69 -49.20 10.94 -29.63
C VAL A 69 -47.79 11.45 -29.38
N GLN A 70 -47.43 12.62 -29.91
CA GLN A 70 -46.17 13.30 -29.58
C GLN A 70 -46.12 13.71 -28.10
N GLU A 71 -47.19 14.29 -27.55
CA GLU A 71 -47.31 14.58 -26.10
C GLU A 71 -47.21 13.30 -25.26
N TRP A 72 -47.90 12.23 -25.64
CA TRP A 72 -47.78 10.93 -24.96
C TRP A 72 -46.39 10.28 -25.14
N ASN A 73 -45.69 10.50 -26.25
CA ASN A 73 -44.30 10.04 -26.47
C ASN A 73 -43.34 10.81 -25.56
N ASN A 74 -43.52 12.13 -25.41
CA ASN A 74 -42.76 12.97 -24.49
C ASN A 74 -42.99 12.53 -23.03
N GLN A 75 -44.25 12.35 -22.62
CA GLN A 75 -44.57 11.94 -21.25
C GLN A 75 -44.03 10.54 -20.91
N ARG A 76 -44.05 9.60 -21.87
CA ARG A 76 -43.40 8.29 -21.75
C ARG A 76 -41.87 8.42 -21.64
N SER A 77 -41.25 9.30 -22.43
CA SER A 77 -39.81 9.54 -22.40
C SER A 77 -39.33 10.18 -21.08
N GLU A 78 -40.11 11.11 -20.52
CA GLU A 78 -39.84 11.71 -19.21
C GLU A 78 -40.01 10.67 -18.08
N ALA A 79 -41.12 9.91 -18.09
CA ALA A 79 -41.36 8.87 -17.08
C ALA A 79 -40.29 7.77 -17.12
N LEU A 80 -39.85 7.36 -18.33
CA LEU A 80 -38.75 6.42 -18.52
C LEU A 80 -37.41 6.98 -18.02
N GLY A 81 -37.10 8.24 -18.37
CA GLY A 81 -35.88 8.91 -17.89
C GLY A 81 -35.85 9.08 -16.37
N PHE A 82 -37.01 9.34 -15.75
CA PHE A 82 -37.16 9.38 -14.29
C PHE A 82 -36.98 7.98 -13.67
N ALA A 83 -37.61 6.95 -14.23
CA ALA A 83 -37.48 5.56 -13.77
C ALA A 83 -36.02 5.07 -13.82
N LEU A 84 -35.33 5.29 -14.96
CA LEU A 84 -33.94 4.91 -15.15
C LEU A 84 -33.01 5.71 -14.21
N SER A 85 -33.07 7.04 -14.22
CA SER A 85 -32.13 7.89 -13.48
C SER A 85 -32.35 7.95 -11.96
N LYS A 86 -33.56 7.65 -11.45
CA LYS A 86 -33.86 7.73 -10.01
C LYS A 86 -33.95 6.37 -9.30
N PHE A 87 -34.25 5.29 -10.01
CA PHE A 87 -34.45 3.97 -9.40
C PHE A 87 -33.50 2.92 -9.96
N LEU A 88 -33.50 2.70 -11.28
CA LEU A 88 -32.78 1.57 -11.87
C LEU A 88 -31.26 1.78 -11.88
N TYR A 89 -30.75 2.92 -12.39
CA TYR A 89 -29.31 3.17 -12.44
C TYR A 89 -28.65 3.16 -11.04
N PRO A 90 -29.21 3.81 -9.99
CA PRO A 90 -28.65 3.69 -8.63
C PRO A 90 -28.72 2.28 -8.04
N SER A 91 -29.72 1.46 -8.43
CA SER A 91 -29.80 0.06 -8.00
C SER A 91 -28.74 -0.79 -8.70
N PHE A 92 -28.61 -0.67 -10.03
CA PHE A 92 -27.61 -1.39 -10.81
C PHE A 92 -26.19 -0.99 -10.45
N GLU A 93 -25.90 0.29 -10.19
CA GLU A 93 -24.58 0.72 -9.67
C GLU A 93 -24.28 0.02 -8.33
N LYS A 94 -25.25 -0.03 -7.41
CA LYS A 94 -25.06 -0.67 -6.10
C LYS A 94 -24.84 -2.19 -6.22
N GLU A 95 -25.63 -2.86 -7.04
CA GLU A 95 -25.57 -4.30 -7.28
C GLU A 95 -24.24 -4.69 -7.97
N LEU A 96 -23.85 -3.95 -9.02
CA LEU A 96 -22.60 -4.15 -9.73
C LEU A 96 -21.38 -3.85 -8.84
N LYS A 97 -21.41 -2.78 -8.03
CA LYS A 97 -20.35 -2.52 -7.04
C LYS A 97 -20.21 -3.67 -6.03
N ALA A 98 -21.31 -4.34 -5.66
CA ALA A 98 -21.26 -5.49 -4.76
C ALA A 98 -20.67 -6.74 -5.45
N GLN A 99 -21.10 -7.05 -6.68
CA GLN A 99 -20.56 -8.17 -7.46
C GLN A 99 -19.04 -8.00 -7.71
N LEU A 100 -18.60 -6.83 -8.17
CA LEU A 100 -17.19 -6.53 -8.42
C LEU A 100 -16.34 -6.60 -7.15
N LEU A 101 -16.92 -6.27 -5.98
CA LEU A 101 -16.22 -6.42 -4.70
C LEU A 101 -16.00 -7.90 -4.37
N THR A 102 -17.02 -8.74 -4.52
CA THR A 102 -16.91 -10.19 -4.32
C THR A 102 -15.93 -10.82 -5.31
N GLU A 103 -16.02 -10.51 -6.60
CA GLU A 103 -15.09 -11.05 -7.62
C GLU A 103 -13.62 -10.64 -7.36
N ALA A 104 -13.38 -9.40 -6.93
CA ALA A 104 -12.05 -8.94 -6.53
C ALA A 104 -11.54 -9.66 -5.26
N GLN A 105 -12.40 -9.84 -4.24
CA GLN A 105 -12.07 -10.57 -3.02
C GLN A 105 -11.75 -12.04 -3.31
N ASP A 106 -12.56 -12.70 -4.15
CA ASP A 106 -12.32 -14.05 -4.69
C ASP A 106 -10.96 -14.16 -5.38
N GLY A 107 -10.59 -13.15 -6.16
CA GLY A 107 -9.27 -13.04 -6.80
C GLY A 107 -8.13 -13.03 -5.77
N ILE A 108 -8.30 -12.30 -4.65
CA ILE A 108 -7.32 -12.28 -3.56
C ILE A 108 -7.29 -13.63 -2.82
N VAL A 109 -8.44 -14.25 -2.53
CA VAL A 109 -8.50 -15.60 -1.92
C VAL A 109 -7.71 -16.60 -2.76
N LYS A 110 -7.95 -16.65 -4.08
CA LYS A 110 -7.26 -17.52 -5.03
C LYS A 110 -5.74 -17.27 -5.06
N ALA A 111 -5.31 -16.01 -4.92
CA ALA A 111 -3.89 -15.66 -4.80
C ALA A 111 -3.27 -16.13 -3.47
N CYS A 112 -4.00 -16.01 -2.36
CA CYS A 112 -3.56 -16.49 -1.04
C CYS A 112 -3.39 -18.02 -1.04
N CYS A 113 -4.39 -18.77 -1.51
CA CYS A 113 -4.33 -20.23 -1.61
C CYS A 113 -3.18 -20.69 -2.52
N ARG A 114 -2.93 -20.01 -3.65
CA ARG A 114 -1.80 -20.33 -4.54
C ARG A 114 -0.45 -20.16 -3.85
N LYS A 115 -0.31 -19.19 -2.93
CA LYS A 115 0.92 -19.01 -2.14
C LYS A 115 1.06 -20.07 -1.04
N LEU A 116 -0.02 -20.44 -0.35
CA LEU A 116 -0.01 -21.56 0.59
C LEU A 116 0.34 -22.88 -0.12
N TYR A 117 -0.31 -23.18 -1.25
CA TYR A 117 0.04 -24.33 -2.11
C TYR A 117 1.53 -24.39 -2.44
N ASN A 118 2.12 -23.26 -2.87
CA ASN A 118 3.55 -23.17 -3.17
C ASN A 118 4.48 -23.46 -1.99
N TRP A 119 3.98 -23.37 -0.74
CA TRP A 119 4.70 -23.77 0.46
C TRP A 119 4.44 -25.23 0.88
N LEU A 120 3.20 -25.71 0.76
CA LEU A 120 2.79 -27.05 1.17
C LEU A 120 3.17 -28.16 0.17
N LYS A 121 3.35 -27.83 -1.11
CA LYS A 121 3.72 -28.77 -2.19
C LYS A 121 5.17 -29.28 -2.13
N VAL A 122 5.94 -28.85 -1.13
CA VAL A 122 7.35 -29.21 -0.96
C VAL A 122 7.40 -30.45 -0.07
N ALA A 123 8.06 -31.50 -0.56
CA ALA A 123 8.30 -32.74 0.16
C ALA A 123 9.31 -32.53 1.31
N PRO A 124 9.48 -33.52 2.20
CA PRO A 124 10.63 -33.59 3.09
C PRO A 124 11.96 -33.34 2.37
N TYR A 125 12.94 -32.80 3.09
CA TYR A 125 14.32 -32.79 2.60
C TYR A 125 14.76 -34.23 2.26
N GLN A 126 15.54 -34.40 1.18
CA GLN A 126 16.10 -35.69 0.80
C GLN A 126 17.62 -35.63 0.97
N VAL A 127 18.18 -36.64 1.63
CA VAL A 127 19.62 -36.79 1.84
C VAL A 127 20.28 -37.23 0.53
N ASP A 128 21.56 -36.93 0.35
CA ASP A 128 22.32 -37.45 -0.79
C ASP A 128 22.52 -38.97 -0.59
N PRO A 129 22.18 -39.85 -1.56
CA PRO A 129 22.36 -41.29 -1.42
C PRO A 129 23.79 -41.72 -1.03
N GLN A 130 24.82 -40.92 -1.38
CA GLN A 130 26.21 -41.20 -0.97
C GLN A 130 26.46 -41.03 0.53
N MET A 131 25.58 -40.31 1.24
CA MET A 131 25.62 -40.19 2.70
C MET A 131 24.86 -41.35 3.38
N GLU A 132 23.90 -41.98 2.70
CA GLU A 132 23.14 -43.14 3.23
C GLU A 132 23.97 -44.45 3.22
N GLU A 133 25.14 -44.47 2.56
CA GLU A 133 26.11 -45.57 2.61
C GLU A 133 26.89 -45.65 3.95
N ASP A 134 26.86 -44.61 4.78
CA ASP A 134 27.52 -44.56 6.10
C ASP A 134 26.51 -44.95 7.20
N GLU A 135 26.80 -46.01 7.98
CA GLU A 135 25.91 -46.52 9.04
C GLU A 135 25.53 -45.44 10.08
N ASP A 136 26.39 -44.45 10.28
CA ASP A 136 26.13 -43.32 11.18
C ASP A 136 25.12 -42.29 10.63
N PHE A 137 24.77 -42.35 9.34
CA PHE A 137 23.87 -41.42 8.63
C PHE A 137 22.67 -42.12 7.96
N ASP A 138 22.38 -43.36 8.36
CA ASP A 138 21.18 -44.10 7.98
C ASP A 138 19.90 -43.29 8.25
N THR A 139 19.06 -43.18 7.22
CA THR A 139 17.81 -42.39 7.21
C THR A 139 16.57 -43.17 7.64
N ARG A 140 16.68 -44.47 7.98
CA ARG A 140 15.57 -45.31 8.48
C ARG A 140 14.82 -44.71 9.68
N ASP A 141 15.55 -44.15 10.65
CA ASP A 141 14.99 -43.46 11.83
C ASP A 141 14.53 -42.00 11.53
N GLY A 142 14.57 -41.60 10.26
CA GLY A 142 14.23 -40.25 9.79
C GLY A 142 15.35 -39.23 9.91
N ILE A 143 15.11 -38.05 9.34
CA ILE A 143 16.16 -37.08 9.06
C ILE A 143 16.41 -36.16 10.27
N ARG A 144 17.51 -36.40 10.99
CA ARG A 144 18.09 -35.48 11.98
C ARG A 144 18.45 -34.13 11.34
N VAL A 145 17.90 -33.03 11.85
CA VAL A 145 18.11 -31.65 11.34
C VAL A 145 18.69 -30.74 12.41
N LEU A 146 19.72 -29.95 12.07
CA LEU A 146 20.25 -28.87 12.93
C LEU A 146 19.86 -27.50 12.34
N ALA A 147 18.92 -26.80 12.97
CA ALA A 147 18.60 -25.42 12.62
C ALA A 147 19.36 -24.41 13.46
N ILE A 148 19.72 -23.25 12.89
CA ILE A 148 20.29 -22.10 13.61
C ILE A 148 19.44 -20.84 13.36
N ALA A 149 18.97 -20.25 14.45
CA ALA A 149 18.23 -18.98 14.48
C ALA A 149 19.04 -17.89 15.19
N TYR A 150 18.93 -16.64 14.71
CA TYR A 150 19.65 -15.50 15.23
C TYR A 150 18.84 -14.20 15.06
N GLU A 151 19.22 -13.16 15.81
CA GLU A 151 18.68 -11.81 15.69
C GLU A 151 19.78 -10.84 15.21
N ASN A 152 19.43 -9.75 14.53
CA ASN A 152 20.40 -8.78 14.03
C ASN A 152 21.17 -8.01 15.14
N ASN A 153 20.72 -8.08 16.40
CA ASN A 153 21.40 -7.50 17.55
C ASN A 153 22.56 -8.41 18.03
N TRP A 154 23.80 -7.90 17.98
CA TRP A 154 25.01 -8.65 18.34
C TRP A 154 25.17 -8.91 19.86
N GLU A 155 24.31 -8.34 20.69
CA GLU A 155 24.22 -8.65 22.13
C GLU A 155 23.37 -9.89 22.40
N VAL A 156 22.47 -10.25 21.47
CA VAL A 156 21.57 -11.41 21.58
C VAL A 156 22.30 -12.65 21.03
N PRO A 157 22.41 -13.74 21.79
CA PRO A 157 23.06 -14.96 21.33
C PRO A 157 22.19 -15.68 20.30
N ALA A 158 22.81 -16.21 19.24
CA ALA A 158 22.15 -17.15 18.35
C ALA A 158 21.93 -18.49 19.05
N PHE A 159 20.90 -19.23 18.63
CA PHE A 159 20.57 -20.55 19.14
C PHE A 159 20.49 -21.57 18.00
N GLY A 160 21.09 -22.74 18.23
CA GLY A 160 20.91 -23.92 17.41
C GLY A 160 19.96 -24.91 18.08
N ALA A 161 19.12 -25.59 17.31
CA ALA A 161 18.29 -26.71 17.75
C ALA A 161 18.57 -27.92 16.87
N LEU A 162 18.93 -29.05 17.49
CA LEU A 162 18.99 -30.35 16.83
C LEU A 162 17.71 -31.11 17.14
N ILE A 163 17.03 -31.58 16.10
CA ILE A 163 15.90 -32.51 16.23
C ILE A 163 16.25 -33.88 15.63
N ASP A 164 15.66 -34.93 16.19
CA ASP A 164 15.69 -36.29 15.63
C ASP A 164 14.71 -36.44 14.45
N GLY A 165 14.74 -37.58 13.77
CA GLY A 165 13.86 -37.87 12.63
C GLY A 165 12.36 -37.94 12.95
N THR A 166 11.97 -37.99 14.23
CA THR A 166 10.56 -37.90 14.66
C THR A 166 10.09 -36.47 14.92
N GLY A 167 11.02 -35.50 14.89
CA GLY A 167 10.75 -34.08 15.14
C GLY A 167 10.81 -33.67 16.61
N GLU A 168 11.40 -34.49 17.49
CA GLU A 168 11.66 -34.15 18.89
C GLU A 168 13.06 -33.58 19.12
N VAL A 169 13.22 -32.78 20.17
CA VAL A 169 14.43 -31.95 20.39
C VAL A 169 15.48 -32.74 21.16
N MET A 170 16.54 -33.15 20.46
CA MET A 170 17.65 -33.92 21.04
C MET A 170 18.55 -33.07 21.94
N GLU A 171 19.01 -31.93 21.42
CA GLU A 171 19.93 -31.03 22.12
C GLU A 171 19.89 -29.63 21.50
N TYR A 172 20.25 -28.60 22.26
CA TYR A 172 20.35 -27.23 21.78
C TYR A 172 21.75 -26.65 22.01
N LEU A 173 22.10 -25.68 21.16
CA LEU A 173 23.39 -25.02 21.11
C LEU A 173 23.19 -23.51 21.30
N ARG A 174 24.12 -22.83 21.98
CA ARG A 174 24.10 -21.37 22.16
C ARG A 174 25.40 -20.76 21.63
N LEU A 175 25.29 -19.83 20.69
CA LEU A 175 26.40 -19.20 19.97
C LEU A 175 26.35 -17.67 20.14
N PRO A 176 26.96 -17.10 21.21
CA PRO A 176 26.89 -15.67 21.50
C PRO A 176 27.64 -14.75 20.51
N HIS A 177 28.44 -15.31 19.60
CA HIS A 177 29.43 -14.57 18.82
C HIS A 177 29.47 -14.91 17.33
N ILE A 178 28.63 -15.84 16.85
CA ILE A 178 28.61 -16.26 15.43
C ILE A 178 28.44 -15.10 14.44
N LEU A 179 27.73 -14.03 14.84
CA LEU A 179 27.49 -12.82 14.05
C LEU A 179 28.68 -11.84 14.00
N LYS A 180 29.74 -12.05 14.79
CA LYS A 180 30.98 -11.29 14.65
C LYS A 180 31.67 -11.67 13.32
N ARG A 181 32.65 -10.89 12.87
CA ARG A 181 33.36 -11.16 11.61
C ARG A 181 34.72 -11.79 11.87
N LYS A 182 35.03 -12.89 11.17
CA LYS A 182 36.35 -13.55 11.19
C LYS A 182 37.48 -12.59 10.76
N THR A 183 37.15 -11.58 9.95
CA THR A 183 38.03 -10.52 9.42
C THR A 183 37.99 -9.20 10.20
N THR A 184 37.37 -9.16 11.40
CA THR A 184 37.40 -7.97 12.26
C THR A 184 38.82 -7.66 12.76
N TRP A 185 39.21 -6.38 12.72
CA TRP A 185 40.52 -5.89 13.17
C TRP A 185 40.75 -5.99 14.69
N ARG A 186 39.68 -6.17 15.47
CA ARG A 186 39.74 -6.39 16.92
C ARG A 186 39.98 -7.87 17.22
N GLU A 187 41.19 -8.20 17.63
CA GLU A 187 41.63 -9.56 17.95
C GLU A 187 40.65 -10.32 18.87
N LYS A 188 40.25 -9.71 19.99
CA LYS A 188 39.30 -10.29 20.95
C LYS A 188 37.92 -10.65 20.34
N GLU A 189 37.47 -9.97 19.29
CA GLU A 189 36.21 -10.32 18.62
C GLU A 189 36.38 -11.51 17.66
N ARG A 190 37.56 -11.63 17.03
CA ARG A 190 37.95 -12.77 16.19
C ARG A 190 38.09 -14.05 17.03
N GLU A 191 38.81 -13.98 18.15
CA GLU A 191 38.99 -15.09 19.11
C GLU A 191 37.66 -15.65 19.61
N LEU A 192 36.74 -14.75 20.00
CA LEU A 192 35.42 -15.14 20.50
C LEU A 192 34.55 -15.82 19.45
N LYS A 193 34.67 -15.43 18.16
CA LYS A 193 34.01 -16.18 17.08
C LYS A 193 34.65 -17.54 16.85
N GLU A 194 35.98 -17.61 16.88
CA GLU A 194 36.70 -18.87 16.66
C GLU A 194 36.40 -19.89 17.77
N LEU A 195 36.12 -19.44 19.00
CA LEU A 195 35.60 -20.28 20.08
C LEU A 195 34.21 -20.85 19.75
N ASP A 196 33.25 -20.00 19.36
CA ASP A 196 31.91 -20.42 18.94
C ASP A 196 31.97 -21.45 17.78
N LEU A 197 32.83 -21.24 16.78
CA LEU A 197 33.03 -22.18 15.67
C LEU A 197 33.65 -23.52 16.13
N LYS A 198 34.56 -23.51 17.12
CA LYS A 198 35.10 -24.76 17.72
C LYS A 198 34.05 -25.52 18.51
N VAL A 199 33.13 -24.83 19.19
CA VAL A 199 31.98 -25.48 19.85
C VAL A 199 31.03 -26.09 18.81
N LEU A 200 30.70 -25.35 17.74
CA LEU A 200 29.87 -25.85 16.65
C LEU A 200 30.50 -27.07 15.96
N ARG A 201 31.81 -27.03 15.63
CA ARG A 201 32.55 -28.16 15.06
C ARG A 201 32.44 -29.42 15.93
N LYS A 202 32.61 -29.26 17.25
CA LYS A 202 32.43 -30.37 18.21
C LYS A 202 30.98 -30.89 18.20
N PHE A 203 30.00 -29.99 18.16
CA PHE A 203 28.58 -30.35 18.16
C PHE A 203 28.20 -31.16 16.90
N ILE A 204 28.54 -30.67 15.70
CA ILE A 204 28.28 -31.36 14.43
C ILE A 204 28.92 -32.76 14.45
N ARG A 205 30.20 -32.88 14.82
CA ARG A 205 30.90 -34.17 14.91
C ARG A 205 30.25 -35.16 15.88
N THR A 206 29.80 -34.68 17.05
CA THR A 206 29.21 -35.53 18.09
C THR A 206 27.74 -35.91 17.81
N LYS A 207 27.06 -35.21 16.89
CA LYS A 207 25.61 -35.37 16.67
C LYS A 207 25.19 -35.72 15.24
N LYS A 208 26.10 -35.61 14.26
CA LYS A 208 25.93 -36.04 12.86
C LYS A 208 24.55 -35.68 12.26
N PRO A 209 24.18 -34.39 12.18
CA PRO A 209 22.97 -33.98 11.47
C PRO A 209 23.12 -34.24 9.96
N HIS A 210 22.08 -34.70 9.27
CA HIS A 210 22.14 -34.95 7.82
C HIS A 210 22.04 -33.63 7.02
N VAL A 211 21.39 -32.61 7.59
CA VAL A 211 21.28 -31.27 7.01
C VAL A 211 21.30 -30.21 8.11
N ILE A 212 21.94 -29.07 7.80
CA ILE A 212 21.98 -27.89 8.66
C ILE A 212 21.19 -26.78 7.95
N CYS A 213 20.24 -26.13 8.63
CA CYS A 213 19.52 -24.98 8.06
C CYS A 213 19.74 -23.69 8.87
N VAL A 214 19.81 -22.55 8.18
CA VAL A 214 20.00 -21.22 8.79
C VAL A 214 18.80 -20.35 8.48
N GLY A 215 18.24 -19.69 9.50
CA GLY A 215 17.10 -18.80 9.34
C GLY A 215 17.44 -17.51 8.58
N ALA A 216 16.70 -17.22 7.51
CA ALA A 216 16.89 -16.06 6.64
C ALA A 216 16.40 -14.72 7.27
N GLN A 217 16.99 -14.31 8.40
CA GLN A 217 16.63 -13.07 9.09
C GLN A 217 17.22 -11.80 8.45
N SER A 218 18.38 -11.90 7.80
CA SER A 218 19.09 -10.78 7.17
C SER A 218 20.26 -11.25 6.33
N ARG A 219 20.83 -10.36 5.51
CA ARG A 219 22.06 -10.58 4.71
C ARG A 219 23.26 -11.15 5.51
N GLU A 220 23.30 -10.98 6.83
CA GLU A 220 24.29 -11.59 7.72
C GLU A 220 24.21 -13.13 7.76
N ALA A 221 23.06 -13.75 7.44
CA ALA A 221 22.91 -15.20 7.31
C ALA A 221 23.89 -15.80 6.29
N LEU A 222 24.20 -15.08 5.20
CA LEU A 222 25.15 -15.55 4.18
C LEU A 222 26.54 -15.78 4.76
N MET A 223 27.00 -14.87 5.64
CA MET A 223 28.27 -15.04 6.36
C MET A 223 28.20 -16.26 7.28
N VAL A 224 27.10 -16.42 8.03
CA VAL A 224 26.92 -17.58 8.92
C VAL A 224 26.92 -18.89 8.13
N VAL A 225 26.26 -18.95 6.97
CA VAL A 225 26.29 -20.11 6.06
C VAL A 225 27.71 -20.36 5.53
N GLU A 226 28.47 -19.33 5.14
CA GLU A 226 29.88 -19.46 4.74
C GLU A 226 30.76 -20.00 5.89
N ASP A 227 30.60 -19.50 7.12
CA ASP A 227 31.35 -19.98 8.28
C ASP A 227 31.03 -21.46 8.58
N ILE A 228 29.76 -21.86 8.51
CA ILE A 228 29.33 -23.24 8.76
C ILE A 228 29.81 -24.17 7.63
N LYS A 229 29.68 -23.78 6.36
CA LYS A 229 30.20 -24.57 5.22
C LYS A 229 31.72 -24.78 5.35
N GLY A 230 32.46 -23.77 5.83
CA GLY A 230 33.87 -23.91 6.17
C GLY A 230 34.17 -24.88 7.32
N VAL A 231 33.29 -24.99 8.33
CA VAL A 231 33.41 -25.97 9.42
C VAL A 231 33.06 -27.39 8.97
N VAL A 232 32.06 -27.56 8.09
CA VAL A 232 31.69 -28.87 7.54
C VAL A 232 32.77 -29.37 6.57
N ALA A 233 33.32 -28.52 5.71
CA ALA A 233 34.44 -28.89 4.85
C ALA A 233 35.69 -29.34 5.65
N ASP A 234 36.02 -28.64 6.75
CA ASP A 234 37.10 -29.04 7.66
C ASP A 234 36.84 -30.40 8.35
N LEU A 235 35.59 -30.76 8.60
CA LEU A 235 35.21 -32.09 9.11
C LEU A 235 35.29 -33.17 8.03
N ALA A 236 34.85 -32.89 6.80
CA ALA A 236 34.94 -33.82 5.68
C ALA A 236 36.41 -34.12 5.30
N GLU A 237 37.26 -33.08 5.21
CA GLU A 237 38.67 -33.24 4.84
C GLU A 237 39.51 -33.91 5.93
N ASN A 238 39.32 -33.57 7.22
CA ASN A 238 40.19 -34.08 8.30
C ASN A 238 39.64 -35.32 9.02
N GLU A 239 38.33 -35.54 9.03
CA GLU A 239 37.67 -36.60 9.81
C GLU A 239 36.81 -37.53 8.93
N GLN A 240 36.91 -37.40 7.60
CA GLN A 240 36.28 -38.26 6.58
C GLN A 240 34.74 -38.35 6.67
N MET A 241 34.09 -37.36 7.29
CA MET A 241 32.63 -37.27 7.34
C MET A 241 32.01 -36.98 5.95
N PRO A 242 30.83 -37.52 5.63
CA PRO A 242 30.02 -37.08 4.50
C PRO A 242 29.77 -35.55 4.50
N LEU A 243 29.65 -34.95 3.31
CA LEU A 243 29.50 -33.50 3.17
C LEU A 243 28.06 -33.05 3.52
N ILE A 244 27.87 -32.58 4.75
CA ILE A 244 26.58 -32.11 5.24
C ILE A 244 26.16 -30.79 4.55
N ASN A 245 25.02 -30.80 3.86
CA ASN A 245 24.49 -29.59 3.22
C ASN A 245 24.07 -28.53 4.25
N VAL A 246 24.33 -27.27 3.91
CA VAL A 246 24.02 -26.11 4.75
C VAL A 246 23.12 -25.16 3.96
N GLU A 247 21.84 -25.18 4.29
CA GLU A 247 20.77 -24.55 3.54
C GLU A 247 20.24 -23.28 4.21
N LEU A 248 19.72 -22.37 3.37
CA LEU A 248 19.07 -21.15 3.83
C LEU A 248 17.56 -21.36 3.82
N GLN A 249 16.93 -21.32 5.00
CA GLN A 249 15.50 -21.55 5.17
C GLN A 249 14.77 -20.25 5.54
N ASP A 250 13.61 -20.02 4.95
CA ASP A 250 12.79 -18.86 5.30
C ASP A 250 12.23 -19.00 6.72
N ASN A 251 12.17 -17.88 7.45
CA ASN A 251 11.84 -17.84 8.86
C ASN A 251 10.50 -17.14 9.19
N ASP A 252 9.70 -16.71 8.20
CA ASP A 252 8.39 -16.08 8.47
C ASP A 252 7.45 -17.00 9.26
N LEU A 253 7.40 -18.29 8.92
CA LEU A 253 6.68 -19.33 9.67
C LEU A 253 7.17 -19.41 11.13
N ALA A 254 8.49 -19.49 11.32
CA ALA A 254 9.11 -19.63 12.63
C ALA A 254 8.98 -18.36 13.50
N LEU A 255 8.90 -17.18 12.88
CA LEU A 255 8.62 -15.90 13.55
C LEU A 255 7.19 -15.82 14.10
N VAL A 256 6.22 -16.45 13.43
CA VAL A 256 4.87 -16.62 14.00
C VAL A 256 4.88 -17.70 15.08
N TYR A 257 5.44 -18.90 14.80
CA TYR A 257 5.44 -20.01 15.76
C TYR A 257 6.14 -19.66 17.08
N MET A 258 7.30 -19.01 17.08
CA MET A 258 8.03 -18.67 18.32
C MET A 258 7.22 -17.81 19.32
N ASN A 259 6.27 -17.02 18.81
CA ASN A 259 5.37 -16.15 19.56
C ASN A 259 3.99 -16.77 19.82
N SER A 260 3.72 -17.96 19.27
CA SER A 260 2.43 -18.65 19.40
C SER A 260 2.20 -19.17 20.82
N LYS A 261 0.92 -19.28 21.23
CA LYS A 261 0.58 -19.98 22.48
C LYS A 261 0.90 -21.47 22.39
N LYS A 262 0.93 -22.03 21.18
CA LYS A 262 1.35 -23.42 20.93
C LYS A 262 2.80 -23.64 21.37
N ALA A 263 3.73 -22.81 20.90
CA ALA A 263 5.14 -22.90 21.27
C ALA A 263 5.41 -22.56 22.74
N GLU A 264 4.61 -21.69 23.37
CA GLU A 264 4.68 -21.44 24.82
C GLU A 264 4.24 -22.66 25.66
N ASN A 265 3.26 -23.43 25.17
CA ASN A 265 2.83 -24.67 25.84
C ASN A 265 3.76 -25.86 25.54
N ASP A 266 4.28 -25.98 24.32
CA ASP A 266 5.26 -27.00 23.92
C ASP A 266 6.60 -26.81 24.65
N PHE A 267 7.09 -25.56 24.71
CA PHE A 267 8.48 -25.23 25.08
C PHE A 267 8.55 -24.04 26.05
N ARG A 268 7.81 -24.12 27.16
CA ARG A 268 7.67 -23.04 28.17
C ARG A 268 9.01 -22.44 28.61
N ASP A 269 9.97 -23.29 28.98
CA ASP A 269 11.26 -22.86 29.55
C ASP A 269 12.30 -22.46 28.49
N TYR A 270 11.99 -22.59 27.20
CA TYR A 270 12.92 -22.29 26.11
C TYR A 270 12.83 -20.82 25.65
N PRO A 271 13.97 -20.14 25.39
CA PRO A 271 13.99 -18.81 24.79
C PRO A 271 13.32 -18.76 23.41
N LEU A 272 12.77 -17.59 23.03
CA LEU A 272 12.03 -17.42 21.77
C LEU A 272 12.86 -17.80 20.53
N LEU A 273 14.14 -17.42 20.47
CA LEU A 273 15.04 -17.83 19.36
C LEU A 273 15.27 -19.35 19.30
N LEU A 274 15.22 -20.06 20.44
CA LEU A 274 15.31 -21.52 20.43
C LEU A 274 14.01 -22.15 19.88
N ARG A 275 12.84 -21.59 20.23
CA ARG A 275 11.56 -21.97 19.60
C ARG A 275 11.55 -21.71 18.09
N GLN A 276 12.16 -20.61 17.65
CA GLN A 276 12.33 -20.28 16.23
C GLN A 276 13.23 -21.32 15.52
N ALA A 277 14.35 -21.72 16.13
CA ALA A 277 15.22 -22.76 15.58
C ALA A 277 14.48 -24.11 15.45
N ILE A 278 13.72 -24.53 16.46
CA ILE A 278 12.94 -25.79 16.39
C ILE A 278 11.95 -25.77 15.21
N SER A 279 11.26 -24.64 14.99
CA SER A 279 10.33 -24.48 13.86
C SER A 279 11.03 -24.50 12.50
N LEU A 280 12.20 -23.85 12.37
CA LEU A 280 13.04 -23.92 11.17
C LEU A 280 13.51 -25.36 10.86
N ALA A 281 13.81 -26.15 11.89
CA ALA A 281 14.20 -27.55 11.74
C ALA A 281 13.02 -28.42 11.28
N ARG A 282 11.85 -28.29 11.94
CA ARG A 282 10.63 -29.02 11.57
C ARG A 282 10.11 -28.67 10.18
N ARG A 283 10.17 -27.39 9.77
CA ARG A 283 9.88 -26.95 8.40
C ARG A 283 10.78 -27.64 7.36
N MET A 284 12.00 -28.06 7.75
CA MET A 284 12.91 -28.79 6.86
C MET A 284 12.58 -30.29 6.77
N GLN A 285 11.99 -30.86 7.82
CA GLN A 285 11.51 -32.25 7.83
C GLN A 285 10.19 -32.40 7.09
N ASP A 286 9.17 -31.62 7.42
CA ASP A 286 7.95 -31.54 6.63
C ASP A 286 7.28 -30.16 6.77
N PRO A 287 7.26 -29.34 5.69
CA PRO A 287 6.54 -28.07 5.69
C PRO A 287 5.06 -28.20 6.05
N LEU A 288 4.36 -29.24 5.58
CA LEU A 288 2.93 -29.45 5.79
C LEU A 288 2.61 -29.67 7.28
N VAL A 289 3.43 -30.47 7.98
CA VAL A 289 3.32 -30.66 9.43
C VAL A 289 3.51 -29.34 10.17
N GLU A 290 4.56 -28.58 9.86
CA GLU A 290 4.89 -27.36 10.60
C GLU A 290 3.90 -26.21 10.31
N PHE A 291 3.46 -26.00 9.07
CA PHE A 291 2.40 -25.04 8.74
C PHE A 291 1.07 -25.38 9.43
N SER A 292 0.78 -26.67 9.67
CA SER A 292 -0.42 -27.06 10.44
C SER A 292 -0.37 -26.65 11.91
N GLN A 293 0.81 -26.35 12.49
CA GLN A 293 0.93 -25.86 13.88
C GLN A 293 0.27 -24.51 14.11
N LEU A 294 0.14 -23.68 13.05
CA LEU A 294 -0.52 -22.38 13.13
C LEU A 294 -2.04 -22.46 12.96
N CYS A 295 -2.58 -23.63 12.62
CA CYS A 295 -4.02 -23.87 12.47
C CYS A 295 -4.67 -24.14 13.83
N THR A 296 -4.50 -23.17 14.74
CA THR A 296 -5.01 -23.16 16.10
C THR A 296 -6.34 -22.39 16.20
N PRO A 297 -7.12 -22.56 17.29
CA PRO A 297 -8.30 -21.74 17.56
C PRO A 297 -8.02 -20.25 17.78
N ASP A 298 -6.75 -19.86 17.90
CA ASP A 298 -6.29 -18.46 17.97
C ASP A 298 -5.99 -17.87 16.57
N GLU A 299 -6.18 -18.66 15.50
CA GLU A 299 -6.05 -18.24 14.10
C GLU A 299 -4.68 -17.63 13.73
N GLU A 300 -3.61 -18.17 14.32
CA GLU A 300 -2.23 -17.70 14.13
C GLU A 300 -1.76 -17.84 12.66
N ILE A 301 -2.36 -18.74 11.88
CA ILE A 301 -2.12 -18.97 10.44
C ILE A 301 -2.31 -17.71 9.56
N PHE A 302 -3.06 -16.70 10.02
CA PHE A 302 -3.29 -15.44 9.30
C PHE A 302 -2.29 -14.33 9.63
N CYS A 303 -1.40 -14.52 10.62
CA CYS A 303 -0.27 -13.64 10.85
C CYS A 303 0.74 -13.72 9.70
N LEU A 304 0.76 -14.83 8.96
CA LEU A 304 1.48 -14.97 7.70
C LEU A 304 0.86 -14.05 6.63
N LYS A 305 1.71 -13.32 5.90
CA LYS A 305 1.28 -12.45 4.78
C LYS A 305 1.33 -13.20 3.46
N TYR A 306 0.20 -13.81 3.13
CA TYR A 306 -0.06 -14.40 1.81
C TYR A 306 -0.14 -13.30 0.74
N HIS A 307 -0.99 -12.29 0.96
CA HIS A 307 -1.21 -11.19 0.02
C HIS A 307 -1.30 -9.84 0.77
N PRO A 308 -0.76 -8.72 0.24
CA PRO A 308 -0.82 -7.41 0.91
C PRO A 308 -2.23 -6.93 1.26
N LEU A 309 -3.25 -7.36 0.50
CA LEU A 309 -4.66 -7.00 0.70
C LEU A 309 -5.49 -8.11 1.38
N GLN A 310 -4.87 -9.15 1.94
CA GLN A 310 -5.62 -10.27 2.54
C GLN A 310 -6.55 -9.82 3.69
N ASP A 311 -6.20 -8.72 4.35
CA ASP A 311 -6.95 -8.17 5.49
C ASP A 311 -8.23 -7.40 5.05
N LEU A 312 -8.49 -7.29 3.74
CA LEU A 312 -9.70 -6.70 3.13
C LEU A 312 -10.71 -7.75 2.60
N VAL A 313 -10.41 -9.04 2.82
CA VAL A 313 -11.20 -10.20 2.37
C VAL A 313 -12.07 -10.68 3.55
N PRO A 314 -13.30 -11.21 3.32
CA PRO A 314 -14.10 -11.78 4.39
C PRO A 314 -13.35 -12.95 5.08
N ARG A 315 -13.37 -12.97 6.41
CA ARG A 315 -12.57 -13.92 7.20
C ARG A 315 -12.93 -15.36 6.87
N ASP A 316 -14.22 -15.69 6.89
CA ASP A 316 -14.72 -17.06 6.72
C ASP A 316 -14.35 -17.63 5.34
N ASP A 317 -14.41 -16.83 4.28
CA ASP A 317 -14.07 -17.27 2.92
C ASP A 317 -12.58 -17.59 2.79
N LEU A 318 -11.71 -16.76 3.37
CA LEU A 318 -10.28 -17.04 3.43
C LEU A 318 -9.97 -18.24 4.34
N THR A 319 -10.64 -18.38 5.49
CA THR A 319 -10.53 -19.56 6.36
C THR A 319 -10.90 -20.85 5.63
N ASN A 320 -12.04 -20.86 4.92
CA ASN A 320 -12.50 -22.02 4.17
C ASN A 320 -11.53 -22.38 3.03
N ALA A 321 -11.00 -21.39 2.32
CA ALA A 321 -10.12 -21.63 1.18
C ALA A 321 -8.68 -22.03 1.58
N LEU A 322 -8.14 -21.52 2.70
CA LEU A 322 -6.87 -22.01 3.26
C LEU A 322 -7.04 -23.43 3.82
N ASN A 323 -8.13 -23.71 4.54
CA ASN A 323 -8.45 -25.06 5.03
C ASN A 323 -8.61 -26.07 3.89
N LEU A 324 -9.21 -25.67 2.76
CA LEU A 324 -9.33 -26.53 1.57
C LEU A 324 -7.95 -26.93 1.02
N GLU A 325 -6.97 -26.03 0.98
CA GLU A 325 -5.63 -26.38 0.50
C GLU A 325 -4.87 -27.29 1.50
N PHE A 326 -5.05 -27.09 2.81
CA PHE A 326 -4.58 -28.06 3.80
C PHE A 326 -5.23 -29.43 3.62
N VAL A 327 -6.55 -29.51 3.36
CA VAL A 327 -7.25 -30.77 3.04
C VAL A 327 -6.65 -31.40 1.79
N ASN A 328 -6.48 -30.66 0.69
CA ASN A 328 -5.90 -31.18 -0.55
C ASN A 328 -4.55 -31.88 -0.30
N ARG A 329 -3.61 -31.19 0.37
CA ARG A 329 -2.25 -31.71 0.59
C ARG A 329 -2.19 -32.81 1.66
N THR A 330 -2.99 -32.70 2.72
CA THR A 330 -3.03 -33.71 3.79
C THR A 330 -3.54 -35.06 3.30
N ASN A 331 -4.49 -35.08 2.35
CA ASN A 331 -5.04 -36.32 1.80
C ASN A 331 -4.24 -36.84 0.59
N GLU A 332 -3.49 -35.97 -0.12
CA GLU A 332 -2.47 -36.38 -1.10
C GLU A 332 -1.31 -37.14 -0.43
N VAL A 333 -0.77 -36.61 0.68
CA VAL A 333 0.34 -37.25 1.43
C VAL A 333 -0.16 -38.44 2.28
N GLY A 334 -1.32 -38.29 2.93
CA GLY A 334 -1.80 -39.21 3.95
C GLY A 334 -1.28 -38.85 5.36
N VAL A 335 -1.94 -39.38 6.40
CA VAL A 335 -1.61 -39.08 7.81
C VAL A 335 -1.44 -40.37 8.60
N ASP A 336 -0.28 -40.52 9.23
CA ASP A 336 -0.02 -41.57 10.20
C ASP A 336 -0.65 -41.21 11.56
N ILE A 337 -1.63 -42.02 11.99
CA ILE A 337 -2.35 -41.81 13.25
C ILE A 337 -1.53 -42.25 14.46
N ASN A 338 -0.62 -43.22 14.32
CA ASN A 338 0.27 -43.65 15.40
C ASN A 338 1.34 -42.57 15.68
N LEU A 339 1.89 -41.95 14.64
CA LEU A 339 2.79 -40.81 14.76
C LEU A 339 2.10 -39.60 15.41
N ALA A 340 0.85 -39.31 15.02
CA ALA A 340 -0.01 -38.28 15.62
C ALA A 340 -0.46 -38.60 17.07
N ILE A 341 -0.38 -39.86 17.49
CA ILE A 341 -0.56 -40.28 18.87
C ILE A 341 0.72 -40.03 19.66
N SER A 342 1.87 -40.51 19.18
CA SER A 342 3.15 -40.35 19.87
C SER A 342 3.55 -38.89 20.03
N HIS A 343 3.57 -38.12 18.93
CA HIS A 343 4.12 -36.77 18.93
C HIS A 343 3.02 -35.71 18.83
N VAL A 344 3.09 -34.69 19.69
CA VAL A 344 2.04 -33.66 19.77
C VAL A 344 2.00 -32.76 18.54
N HIS A 345 3.12 -32.58 17.83
CA HIS A 345 3.18 -31.67 16.69
C HIS A 345 2.48 -32.25 15.44
N THR A 346 2.72 -33.50 15.06
CA THR A 346 2.03 -34.15 13.93
C THR A 346 0.51 -34.26 14.09
N SER A 347 0.00 -34.21 15.33
CA SER A 347 -1.44 -34.33 15.63
C SER A 347 -2.36 -33.30 14.95
N PHE A 348 -1.85 -32.15 14.53
CA PHE A 348 -2.64 -31.06 13.92
C PHE A 348 -3.08 -31.35 12.48
N LEU A 349 -2.43 -32.29 11.78
CA LEU A 349 -2.87 -32.73 10.44
C LEU A 349 -4.17 -33.55 10.48
N VAL A 350 -4.47 -34.22 11.59
CA VAL A 350 -5.65 -35.11 11.72
C VAL A 350 -6.98 -34.34 11.59
N GLN A 351 -6.97 -33.01 11.71
CA GLN A 351 -8.16 -32.19 11.43
C GLN A 351 -8.46 -31.98 9.94
N PHE A 352 -7.48 -32.20 9.05
CA PHE A 352 -7.60 -31.98 7.60
C PHE A 352 -7.83 -33.27 6.80
N VAL A 353 -7.76 -34.45 7.45
CA VAL A 353 -8.15 -35.73 6.83
C VAL A 353 -9.63 -35.69 6.43
N CYS A 354 -9.94 -36.15 5.22
CA CYS A 354 -11.29 -36.16 4.67
C CYS A 354 -12.29 -36.84 5.62
N GLY A 355 -13.47 -36.25 5.75
CA GLY A 355 -14.50 -36.71 6.70
C GLY A 355 -14.22 -36.44 8.19
N LEU A 356 -12.98 -36.09 8.59
CA LEU A 356 -12.65 -35.65 9.95
C LEU A 356 -12.96 -34.15 10.15
N GLY A 357 -12.04 -33.37 10.71
CA GLY A 357 -12.28 -32.01 11.21
C GLY A 357 -11.92 -31.86 12.70
N PRO A 358 -11.73 -30.63 13.23
CA PRO A 358 -11.06 -30.38 14.51
C PRO A 358 -11.64 -31.19 15.69
N ARG A 359 -12.97 -31.23 15.82
CA ARG A 359 -13.67 -31.99 16.87
C ARG A 359 -13.55 -33.52 16.71
N LYS A 360 -13.54 -34.03 15.47
CA LYS A 360 -13.46 -35.47 15.20
C LYS A 360 -12.03 -35.99 15.35
N GLY A 361 -11.05 -35.28 14.79
CA GLY A 361 -9.62 -35.65 14.91
C GLY A 361 -9.15 -35.64 16.36
N ALA A 362 -9.49 -34.59 17.13
CA ALA A 362 -9.20 -34.55 18.56
C ALA A 362 -9.90 -35.69 19.34
N SER A 363 -11.11 -36.09 18.96
CA SER A 363 -11.80 -37.23 19.59
C SER A 363 -11.15 -38.57 19.24
N LEU A 364 -10.74 -38.78 17.98
CA LEU A 364 -10.04 -39.99 17.52
C LEU A 364 -8.74 -40.20 18.31
N LEU A 365 -7.87 -39.19 18.30
CA LEU A 365 -6.59 -39.23 19.00
C LEU A 365 -6.78 -39.41 20.52
N LYS A 366 -7.82 -38.79 21.09
CA LYS A 366 -8.16 -38.99 22.51
C LYS A 366 -8.60 -40.42 22.81
N THR A 367 -9.48 -41.01 22.00
CA THR A 367 -9.94 -42.40 22.22
C THR A 367 -8.77 -43.39 22.17
N LEU A 368 -7.91 -43.30 21.16
CA LEU A 368 -6.74 -44.18 21.03
C LEU A 368 -5.72 -43.97 22.18
N LYS A 369 -5.45 -42.71 22.57
CA LYS A 369 -4.62 -42.40 23.75
C LYS A 369 -5.22 -42.93 25.06
N GLN A 370 -6.54 -42.93 25.22
CA GLN A 370 -7.21 -43.48 26.41
C GLN A 370 -7.29 -45.01 26.41
N ALA A 371 -7.30 -45.65 25.25
CA ALA A 371 -7.22 -47.11 25.10
C ALA A 371 -5.79 -47.65 25.32
N HIS A 372 -4.77 -46.78 25.28
CA HIS A 372 -3.35 -47.16 25.23
C HIS A 372 -3.01 -48.12 24.07
N GLN A 373 -3.80 -48.09 22.99
CA GLN A 373 -3.70 -48.98 21.84
C GLN A 373 -3.16 -48.22 20.62
N ARG A 374 -2.22 -48.84 19.89
CA ARG A 374 -1.82 -48.39 18.55
C ARG A 374 -2.89 -48.79 17.54
N LEU A 375 -3.04 -48.02 16.46
CA LEU A 375 -3.88 -48.40 15.33
C LEU A 375 -3.12 -49.44 14.48
N GLU A 376 -3.57 -50.68 14.53
CA GLU A 376 -2.95 -51.85 13.84
C GLU A 376 -3.65 -52.16 12.51
N SER A 377 -4.94 -51.82 12.37
CA SER A 377 -5.69 -51.92 11.12
C SER A 377 -6.79 -50.86 11.04
N ARG A 378 -7.12 -50.42 9.81
CA ARG A 378 -8.21 -49.49 9.50
C ARG A 378 -9.56 -49.98 10.04
N THR A 379 -9.78 -51.30 10.15
CA THR A 379 -11.00 -51.88 10.75
C THR A 379 -11.24 -51.41 12.19
N GLN A 380 -10.16 -51.15 12.95
CA GLN A 380 -10.24 -50.65 14.33
C GLN A 380 -10.84 -49.24 14.44
N LEU A 381 -10.82 -48.45 13.35
CA LEU A 381 -11.49 -47.15 13.30
C LEU A 381 -13.02 -47.28 13.50
N VAL A 382 -13.61 -48.38 13.03
CA VAL A 382 -15.03 -48.69 13.21
C VAL A 382 -15.28 -49.39 14.54
N THR A 383 -14.50 -50.42 14.87
CA THR A 383 -14.77 -51.26 16.06
C THR A 383 -14.34 -50.61 17.38
N VAL A 384 -13.16 -49.98 17.43
CA VAL A 384 -12.57 -49.36 18.63
C VAL A 384 -12.86 -47.86 18.69
N CYS A 385 -12.63 -47.12 17.59
CA CYS A 385 -12.85 -45.68 17.56
C CYS A 385 -14.31 -45.27 17.30
N HIS A 386 -15.19 -46.24 17.07
CA HIS A 386 -16.64 -46.07 16.86
C HIS A 386 -17.00 -45.07 15.74
N MET A 387 -16.21 -45.00 14.68
CA MET A 387 -16.53 -44.15 13.53
C MET A 387 -17.79 -44.64 12.81
N GLY A 388 -18.73 -43.73 12.55
CA GLY A 388 -19.88 -44.02 11.69
C GLY A 388 -19.44 -44.28 10.25
N PRO A 389 -20.16 -45.13 9.47
CA PRO A 389 -19.68 -45.64 8.18
C PRO A 389 -19.37 -44.55 7.14
N LYS A 390 -20.14 -43.46 7.10
CA LYS A 390 -19.87 -42.30 6.23
C LYS A 390 -18.61 -41.51 6.60
N VAL A 391 -18.10 -41.66 7.83
CA VAL A 391 -16.82 -41.05 8.23
C VAL A 391 -15.68 -41.97 7.83
N PHE A 392 -15.82 -43.27 8.08
CA PHE A 392 -14.85 -44.30 7.70
C PHE A 392 -14.56 -44.31 6.19
N ILE A 393 -15.60 -44.37 5.35
CA ILE A 393 -15.49 -44.33 3.87
C ILE A 393 -14.81 -43.05 3.38
N ASN A 394 -14.93 -41.94 4.12
CA ASN A 394 -14.31 -40.67 3.74
C ASN A 394 -12.86 -40.53 4.22
N CYS A 395 -12.39 -41.33 5.20
CA CYS A 395 -11.07 -41.16 5.81
C CYS A 395 -10.10 -42.33 5.61
N ALA A 396 -10.59 -43.56 5.34
CA ALA A 396 -9.79 -44.77 5.49
C ALA A 396 -8.53 -44.79 4.61
N GLY A 397 -8.64 -44.49 3.30
CA GLY A 397 -7.50 -44.49 2.37
C GLY A 397 -6.46 -43.37 2.62
N PHE A 398 -6.81 -42.37 3.43
CA PHE A 398 -5.93 -41.25 3.81
C PHE A 398 -5.26 -41.47 5.18
N ILE A 399 -5.64 -42.51 5.91
CA ILE A 399 -5.01 -42.93 7.17
C ILE A 399 -3.93 -43.96 6.84
N LYS A 400 -2.68 -43.56 7.03
CA LYS A 400 -1.50 -44.43 6.90
C LYS A 400 -1.35 -45.28 8.16
N ILE A 401 -1.04 -46.56 7.99
CA ILE A 401 -0.60 -47.48 9.03
C ILE A 401 0.67 -48.16 8.52
N ASP A 402 1.78 -48.05 9.23
CA ASP A 402 3.01 -48.78 8.87
C ASP A 402 2.91 -50.26 9.30
N THR A 403 2.54 -51.13 8.35
CA THR A 403 2.42 -52.58 8.57
C THR A 403 3.74 -53.23 8.97
N THR A 404 4.87 -52.71 8.47
CA THR A 404 6.20 -53.32 8.63
C THR A 404 6.65 -53.32 10.09
N SER A 405 6.24 -52.30 10.85
CA SER A 405 6.44 -52.25 12.29
C SER A 405 5.64 -53.30 13.11
N PHE A 406 4.57 -53.86 12.54
CA PHE A 406 3.68 -54.81 13.21
C PHE A 406 3.92 -56.27 12.84
N GLU A 407 4.44 -56.55 11.64
CA GLU A 407 4.78 -57.90 11.14
C GLU A 407 5.67 -58.71 12.11
N ASN A 408 6.50 -58.05 12.92
CA ASN A 408 7.38 -58.67 13.91
C ASN A 408 6.84 -58.68 15.37
N SER A 409 5.65 -58.12 15.65
CA SER A 409 5.19 -57.89 17.03
C SER A 409 3.84 -58.51 17.43
N THR A 410 3.00 -58.94 16.48
CA THR A 410 1.67 -59.49 16.78
C THR A 410 1.34 -60.75 15.96
N ASN A 411 0.91 -61.83 16.61
CA ASN A 411 0.40 -63.06 15.97
C ASN A 411 -1.01 -62.89 15.32
N ALA A 412 -1.26 -61.75 14.68
CA ALA A 412 -2.54 -61.42 14.06
C ALA A 412 -2.33 -61.13 12.56
N TYR A 413 -3.34 -61.43 11.74
CA TYR A 413 -3.33 -61.10 10.31
C TYR A 413 -3.22 -59.57 10.14
N VAL A 414 -2.14 -59.14 9.49
CA VAL A 414 -1.90 -57.74 9.11
C VAL A 414 -2.31 -57.57 7.64
N GLU A 415 -3.32 -56.75 7.39
CA GLU A 415 -3.77 -56.43 6.03
C GLU A 415 -2.75 -55.48 5.38
N VAL A 416 -1.87 -56.00 4.53
CA VAL A 416 -0.72 -55.25 3.97
C VAL A 416 -1.16 -54.00 3.18
N LEU A 417 -2.40 -54.00 2.65
CA LEU A 417 -3.04 -52.88 1.98
C LEU A 417 -3.39 -51.70 2.90
N ASP A 418 -3.53 -51.89 4.21
CA ASP A 418 -3.69 -50.78 5.18
C ASP A 418 -2.44 -49.86 5.19
N GLY A 419 -1.29 -50.37 4.71
CA GLY A 419 -0.07 -49.62 4.44
C GLY A 419 0.02 -48.98 3.05
N SER A 420 -1.10 -48.79 2.35
CA SER A 420 -1.17 -48.14 1.02
C SER A 420 -2.35 -47.17 0.90
N ARG A 421 -2.36 -46.27 -0.09
CA ARG A 421 -3.53 -45.40 -0.37
C ARG A 421 -4.76 -46.13 -0.90
N VAL A 422 -4.66 -47.43 -1.23
CA VAL A 422 -5.80 -48.24 -1.69
C VAL A 422 -6.92 -48.18 -0.63
N HIS A 423 -8.14 -47.89 -1.05
CA HIS A 423 -9.30 -47.82 -0.14
C HIS A 423 -9.80 -49.23 0.20
N PRO A 424 -10.28 -49.53 1.43
CA PRO A 424 -10.84 -50.84 1.78
C PRO A 424 -11.97 -51.38 0.88
N GLU A 425 -12.67 -50.52 0.13
CA GLU A 425 -13.64 -51.00 -0.89
C GLU A 425 -12.99 -51.69 -2.09
N ALA A 426 -11.68 -51.46 -2.31
CA ALA A 426 -10.92 -51.87 -3.47
C ALA A 426 -9.95 -53.03 -3.18
N TYR A 427 -9.87 -53.51 -1.94
CA TYR A 427 -8.95 -54.59 -1.55
C TYR A 427 -9.21 -55.89 -2.31
N GLU A 428 -10.47 -56.17 -2.67
CA GLU A 428 -10.82 -57.32 -3.54
C GLU A 428 -10.32 -57.16 -4.98
N TRP A 429 -10.22 -55.94 -5.50
CA TRP A 429 -9.66 -55.69 -6.84
C TRP A 429 -8.14 -55.77 -6.82
N ALA A 430 -7.48 -55.20 -5.80
CA ALA A 430 -6.03 -55.30 -5.64
C ALA A 430 -5.56 -56.77 -5.50
N ARG A 431 -6.28 -57.60 -4.74
CA ARG A 431 -5.98 -59.04 -4.63
C ARG A 431 -6.23 -59.82 -5.92
N LYS A 432 -7.25 -59.48 -6.71
CA LYS A 432 -7.45 -60.08 -8.05
C LYS A 432 -6.33 -59.69 -9.01
N MET A 433 -5.98 -58.39 -9.09
CA MET A 433 -4.85 -57.92 -9.91
C MET A 433 -3.54 -58.63 -9.55
N ALA A 434 -3.31 -58.95 -8.28
CA ALA A 434 -2.13 -59.70 -7.85
C ALA A 434 -2.15 -61.16 -8.32
N VAL A 435 -3.29 -61.87 -8.17
CA VAL A 435 -3.44 -63.25 -8.67
C VAL A 435 -3.32 -63.31 -10.20
N ASP A 436 -3.99 -62.41 -10.91
CA ASP A 436 -3.99 -62.38 -12.38
C ASP A 436 -2.61 -62.04 -12.96
N ALA A 437 -1.85 -61.13 -12.33
CA ALA A 437 -0.48 -60.77 -12.74
C ALA A 437 0.59 -61.80 -12.37
N LEU A 438 0.24 -62.87 -11.64
CA LEU A 438 1.14 -63.97 -11.31
C LEU A 438 0.95 -65.19 -12.22
N GLU A 439 -0.05 -65.18 -13.12
CA GLU A 439 -0.37 -66.27 -14.05
C GLU A 439 -0.44 -67.66 -13.37
N TYR A 440 -0.99 -67.73 -12.14
CA TYR A 440 -1.18 -69.00 -11.46
C TYR A 440 -2.10 -69.91 -12.28
N ASP A 441 -1.60 -71.08 -12.70
CA ASP A 441 -2.36 -72.08 -13.44
C ASP A 441 -3.70 -72.43 -12.74
N ASP A 442 -4.80 -72.47 -13.50
CA ASP A 442 -6.17 -72.90 -13.08
C ASP A 442 -6.23 -74.30 -12.41
N VAL A 443 -5.10 -75.02 -12.34
CA VAL A 443 -4.96 -76.37 -11.80
C VAL A 443 -4.63 -76.37 -10.30
N THR A 444 -4.18 -75.25 -9.73
CA THR A 444 -3.94 -75.09 -8.29
C THR A 444 -5.13 -74.44 -7.59
N GLU A 445 -6.13 -75.26 -7.20
CA GLU A 445 -7.44 -74.81 -6.70
C GLU A 445 -7.45 -73.98 -5.38
N ASP A 446 -6.31 -73.84 -4.68
CA ASP A 446 -6.21 -73.24 -3.33
C ASP A 446 -5.15 -72.09 -3.23
N VAL A 447 -4.99 -71.24 -4.27
CA VAL A 447 -4.12 -70.05 -4.16
C VAL A 447 -4.71 -69.02 -3.19
N ASN A 448 -3.95 -68.66 -2.16
CA ASN A 448 -4.33 -67.63 -1.19
C ASN A 448 -4.13 -66.20 -1.78
N PRO A 449 -5.19 -65.38 -1.97
CA PRO A 449 -5.04 -64.06 -2.58
C PRO A 449 -4.32 -63.01 -1.71
N ALA A 450 -3.96 -63.32 -0.46
CA ALA A 450 -3.05 -62.51 0.35
C ALA A 450 -1.57 -62.86 0.07
N GLU A 451 -1.25 -64.14 -0.13
CA GLU A 451 0.10 -64.62 -0.45
C GLU A 451 0.53 -64.14 -1.85
N ALA A 452 -0.40 -64.18 -2.82
CA ALA A 452 -0.25 -63.55 -4.14
C ALA A 452 0.07 -62.05 -4.05
N LEU A 453 -0.49 -61.33 -3.06
CA LEU A 453 -0.24 -59.91 -2.86
C LEU A 453 1.15 -59.67 -2.25
N GLU A 454 1.58 -60.52 -1.32
CA GLU A 454 2.92 -60.48 -0.73
C GLU A 454 4.00 -60.75 -1.79
N GLU A 455 3.84 -61.75 -2.65
CA GLU A 455 4.77 -62.04 -3.76
C GLU A 455 4.89 -60.87 -4.76
N ILE A 456 3.76 -60.17 -5.02
CA ILE A 456 3.72 -58.97 -5.88
C ILE A 456 4.36 -57.75 -5.21
N LEU A 457 4.31 -57.63 -3.89
CA LEU A 457 5.01 -56.56 -3.15
C LEU A 457 6.53 -56.80 -3.09
N GLU A 458 6.98 -58.05 -3.12
CA GLU A 458 8.40 -58.38 -3.35
C GLU A 458 8.83 -58.14 -4.81
N ASN A 459 7.96 -58.45 -5.80
CA ASN A 459 8.29 -58.43 -7.23
C ASN A 459 7.32 -57.56 -8.06
N PRO A 460 7.23 -56.24 -7.81
CA PRO A 460 6.21 -55.37 -8.41
C PRO A 460 6.31 -55.21 -9.94
N GLU A 461 7.44 -55.56 -10.56
CA GLU A 461 7.59 -55.49 -12.03
C GLU A 461 6.56 -56.35 -12.78
N LYS A 462 6.07 -57.45 -12.17
CA LYS A 462 5.06 -58.33 -12.77
C LYS A 462 3.74 -57.60 -13.09
N LEU A 463 3.37 -56.57 -12.31
CA LEU A 463 2.18 -55.73 -12.55
C LEU A 463 2.27 -54.86 -13.81
N ARG A 464 3.47 -54.73 -14.43
CA ARG A 464 3.65 -53.91 -15.63
C ARG A 464 2.92 -54.51 -16.84
N ASP A 465 2.94 -55.83 -16.95
CA ASP A 465 2.55 -56.56 -18.17
C ASP A 465 1.04 -56.93 -18.18
N LEU A 466 0.31 -56.62 -17.10
CA LEU A 466 -1.14 -56.73 -16.97
C LEU A 466 -1.90 -55.59 -17.71
N ASP A 467 -2.83 -55.95 -18.58
CA ASP A 467 -3.73 -55.01 -19.28
C ASP A 467 -4.88 -54.52 -18.37
N LEU A 468 -4.67 -53.35 -17.77
CA LEU A 468 -5.64 -52.72 -16.86
C LEU A 468 -6.89 -52.18 -17.58
N ASP A 469 -6.81 -51.85 -18.87
CA ASP A 469 -7.96 -51.34 -19.63
C ASP A 469 -8.91 -52.48 -20.02
N ALA A 470 -8.36 -53.63 -20.42
CA ALA A 470 -9.15 -54.85 -20.60
C ALA A 470 -9.83 -55.30 -19.29
N PHE A 471 -9.11 -55.27 -18.17
CA PHE A 471 -9.65 -55.58 -16.84
C PHE A 471 -10.74 -54.60 -16.41
N ALA A 472 -10.56 -53.30 -16.68
CA ALA A 472 -11.58 -52.27 -16.41
C ALA A 472 -12.88 -52.49 -17.19
N VAL A 473 -12.79 -52.88 -18.46
CA VAL A 473 -13.95 -53.18 -19.33
C VAL A 473 -14.73 -54.38 -18.80
N GLU A 474 -14.06 -55.43 -18.33
CA GLU A 474 -14.74 -56.60 -17.75
C GLU A 474 -15.38 -56.30 -16.38
N LEU A 475 -14.75 -55.46 -15.53
CA LEU A 475 -15.39 -54.96 -14.31
C LEU A 475 -16.63 -54.08 -14.60
N GLU A 476 -16.59 -53.24 -15.64
CA GLU A 476 -17.73 -52.43 -16.06
C GLU A 476 -18.87 -53.34 -16.59
N ARG A 477 -18.53 -54.35 -17.39
CA ARG A 477 -19.46 -55.38 -17.89
C ARG A 477 -20.13 -56.19 -16.77
N GLN A 478 -19.40 -56.46 -15.68
CA GLN A 478 -19.93 -57.12 -14.48
C GLN A 478 -20.78 -56.19 -13.60
N GLY A 479 -20.85 -54.89 -13.93
CA GLY A 479 -21.73 -53.91 -13.27
C GLY A 479 -21.08 -53.14 -12.12
N TYR A 480 -19.76 -53.25 -11.92
CA TYR A 480 -19.03 -52.46 -10.91
C TYR A 480 -18.73 -51.01 -11.37
N GLY A 481 -19.07 -50.69 -12.63
CA GLY A 481 -18.80 -49.42 -13.27
C GLY A 481 -17.36 -49.29 -13.76
N ASN A 482 -17.05 -48.21 -14.47
CA ASN A 482 -15.70 -47.95 -14.93
C ASN A 482 -14.76 -47.69 -13.74
N LYS A 483 -13.69 -48.47 -13.65
CA LYS A 483 -12.69 -48.45 -12.56
C LYS A 483 -11.26 -48.25 -13.06
N SER A 484 -11.05 -47.88 -14.34
CA SER A 484 -9.71 -47.81 -14.95
C SER A 484 -8.70 -47.04 -14.10
N ILE A 485 -8.99 -45.77 -13.76
CA ILE A 485 -8.13 -44.91 -12.93
C ILE A 485 -7.80 -45.59 -11.60
N THR A 486 -8.78 -46.19 -10.92
CA THR A 486 -8.57 -46.89 -9.65
C THR A 486 -7.60 -48.07 -9.79
N LEU A 487 -7.57 -48.77 -10.92
CA LEU A 487 -6.64 -49.86 -11.18
C LEU A 487 -5.21 -49.33 -11.44
N TYR A 488 -5.08 -48.21 -12.16
CA TYR A 488 -3.79 -47.52 -12.32
C TYR A 488 -3.25 -47.02 -10.96
N ASP A 489 -4.11 -46.45 -10.11
CA ASP A 489 -3.77 -46.02 -8.75
C ASP A 489 -3.34 -47.19 -7.86
N ILE A 490 -4.07 -48.32 -7.90
CA ILE A 490 -3.68 -49.56 -7.20
C ILE A 490 -2.30 -50.02 -7.66
N ARG A 491 -2.05 -50.10 -8.97
CA ARG A 491 -0.73 -50.50 -9.49
C ARG A 491 0.39 -49.55 -9.03
N ALA A 492 0.13 -48.24 -9.01
CA ALA A 492 1.11 -47.27 -8.53
C ALA A 492 1.44 -47.44 -7.04
N GLU A 493 0.44 -47.73 -6.20
CA GLU A 493 0.60 -47.99 -4.76
C GLU A 493 1.23 -49.36 -4.45
N LEU A 494 0.95 -50.40 -5.24
CA LEU A 494 1.63 -51.70 -5.10
C LEU A 494 3.11 -51.60 -5.49
N ASN A 495 3.43 -50.83 -6.54
CA ASN A 495 4.83 -50.56 -6.89
C ASN A 495 5.55 -49.74 -5.81
N HIS A 496 4.91 -48.71 -5.24
CA HIS A 496 5.51 -47.83 -4.24
C HIS A 496 4.47 -47.34 -3.19
N ARG A 497 4.26 -48.13 -2.14
CA ARG A 497 3.31 -47.85 -1.05
C ARG A 497 3.49 -46.45 -0.45
N TYR A 498 2.44 -45.63 -0.43
CA TYR A 498 2.44 -44.26 0.13
C TYR A 498 3.56 -43.33 -0.40
N LYS A 499 4.02 -43.51 -1.65
CA LYS A 499 5.02 -42.63 -2.28
C LYS A 499 4.61 -41.15 -2.18
N ASP A 500 5.48 -40.28 -1.68
CA ASP A 500 5.20 -38.84 -1.69
C ASP A 500 5.25 -38.30 -3.13
N LEU A 501 4.20 -37.58 -3.51
CA LEU A 501 4.04 -36.99 -4.85
C LEU A 501 4.37 -35.49 -4.87
N ARG A 502 4.70 -34.91 -3.71
CA ARG A 502 5.14 -33.52 -3.58
C ARG A 502 6.46 -33.29 -4.33
N SER A 503 6.67 -32.06 -4.78
CA SER A 503 7.94 -31.66 -5.39
C SER A 503 9.09 -31.74 -4.36
N PRO A 504 10.23 -32.38 -4.67
CA PRO A 504 11.35 -32.49 -3.75
C PRO A 504 11.89 -31.10 -3.36
N PHE A 505 12.48 -31.00 -2.17
CA PHE A 505 13.13 -29.77 -1.75
C PHE A 505 14.23 -29.35 -2.72
N ARG A 506 14.35 -28.04 -2.97
CA ARG A 506 15.46 -27.43 -3.69
C ARG A 506 16.01 -26.23 -2.91
N PRO A 507 17.31 -25.91 -3.01
CA PRO A 507 17.85 -24.67 -2.48
C PRO A 507 17.15 -23.44 -3.08
N PRO A 508 17.09 -22.31 -2.36
CA PRO A 508 16.53 -21.06 -2.88
C PRO A 508 17.39 -20.48 -4.00
N ASN A 509 16.76 -20.03 -5.07
CA ASN A 509 17.41 -19.32 -6.17
C ASN A 509 18.01 -17.99 -5.69
N PRO A 510 18.94 -17.35 -6.43
CA PRO A 510 19.52 -16.06 -6.04
C PRO A 510 18.48 -14.96 -5.80
N GLU A 511 17.40 -14.91 -6.59
CA GLU A 511 16.28 -13.97 -6.40
C GLU A 511 15.45 -14.29 -5.15
N GLU A 512 15.16 -15.57 -4.89
CA GLU A 512 14.43 -16.00 -3.68
C GLU A 512 15.26 -15.72 -2.43
N THR A 513 16.57 -16.00 -2.49
CA THR A 513 17.57 -15.66 -1.47
C THR A 513 17.63 -14.15 -1.24
N PHE A 514 17.59 -13.32 -2.28
CA PHE A 514 17.54 -11.87 -2.16
C PHE A 514 16.26 -11.40 -1.46
N ASN A 515 15.09 -11.86 -1.93
CA ASN A 515 13.79 -11.50 -1.36
C ASN A 515 13.67 -11.94 0.10
N MET A 516 14.10 -13.17 0.44
CA MET A 516 14.12 -13.70 1.81
C MET A 516 15.03 -12.87 2.74
N LEU A 517 16.24 -12.52 2.31
CA LEU A 517 17.24 -11.86 3.16
C LEU A 517 17.08 -10.33 3.28
N THR A 518 16.32 -9.72 2.37
CA THR A 518 15.95 -8.29 2.41
C THR A 518 14.52 -8.07 2.92
N LYS A 519 13.69 -9.12 2.93
CA LYS A 519 12.23 -9.10 3.14
C LYS A 519 11.48 -8.16 2.19
N GLU A 520 12.05 -7.96 1.01
CA GLU A 520 11.46 -7.23 -0.12
C GLU A 520 10.82 -8.18 -1.15
N THR A 521 10.09 -7.59 -2.10
CA THR A 521 9.53 -8.29 -3.26
C THR A 521 9.85 -7.50 -4.54
N PRO A 522 9.77 -8.12 -5.73
CA PRO A 522 9.84 -7.39 -7.01
C PRO A 522 8.76 -6.31 -7.20
N GLN A 523 7.75 -6.24 -6.33
CA GLN A 523 6.67 -5.25 -6.33
C GLN A 523 6.99 -4.05 -5.42
N THR A 524 7.73 -4.26 -4.33
CA THR A 524 8.18 -3.19 -3.41
C THR A 524 9.52 -2.60 -3.82
N PHE A 525 10.43 -3.44 -4.32
CA PHE A 525 11.82 -3.11 -4.62
C PHE A 525 12.17 -3.41 -6.08
N TYR A 526 11.89 -2.44 -6.97
CA TYR A 526 12.09 -2.56 -8.41
C TYR A 526 12.99 -1.47 -9.01
N ILE A 527 13.51 -1.73 -10.20
CA ILE A 527 14.27 -0.77 -10.99
C ILE A 527 13.36 0.42 -11.33
N GLY A 528 13.74 1.62 -10.90
CA GLY A 528 12.93 2.84 -10.98
C GLY A 528 12.24 3.24 -9.68
N LYS A 529 12.22 2.41 -8.64
CA LYS A 529 11.67 2.75 -7.31
C LYS A 529 12.47 3.89 -6.67
N MET A 530 11.78 4.84 -6.03
CA MET A 530 12.40 5.85 -5.15
C MET A 530 12.56 5.30 -3.74
N VAL A 531 13.75 5.47 -3.16
CA VAL A 531 14.17 4.88 -1.88
C VAL A 531 15.02 5.86 -1.07
N THR A 532 15.00 5.71 0.25
CA THR A 532 15.94 6.38 1.17
C THR A 532 17.20 5.55 1.35
N CYS A 533 18.36 6.21 1.43
CA CYS A 533 19.62 5.56 1.76
C CYS A 533 20.52 6.47 2.60
N GLN A 534 21.34 5.89 3.48
CA GLN A 534 22.35 6.60 4.26
C GLN A 534 23.74 6.50 3.59
N VAL A 535 24.47 7.61 3.53
CA VAL A 535 25.86 7.63 3.06
C VAL A 535 26.79 6.94 4.05
N VAL A 536 27.33 5.79 3.66
CA VAL A 536 28.29 5.00 4.47
C VAL A 536 29.73 5.47 4.25
N GLY A 537 30.05 5.98 3.06
CA GLY A 537 31.38 6.47 2.74
C GLY A 537 31.55 6.76 1.26
N ILE A 538 32.75 7.15 0.85
CA ILE A 538 33.06 7.46 -0.55
C ILE A 538 33.93 6.33 -1.13
N ALA A 539 33.70 5.99 -2.39
CA ALA A 539 34.53 5.06 -3.15
C ALA A 539 35.60 5.86 -3.89
N ARG A 540 36.86 5.56 -3.59
CA ARG A 540 38.02 6.11 -4.30
C ARG A 540 38.84 4.98 -4.90
N ARG A 541 39.32 5.17 -6.14
CA ARG A 541 40.24 4.25 -6.81
C ARG A 541 41.66 4.82 -6.71
N LYS A 542 42.58 4.09 -6.08
CA LYS A 542 44.00 4.44 -6.14
C LYS A 542 44.51 4.30 -7.58
N PRO A 543 45.35 5.22 -8.08
CA PRO A 543 46.00 5.06 -9.38
C PRO A 543 46.95 3.85 -9.38
N HIS A 544 47.08 3.18 -10.52
CA HIS A 544 48.12 2.17 -10.73
C HIS A 544 49.43 2.83 -11.21
N GLY A 545 50.58 2.15 -11.09
CA GLY A 545 51.92 2.71 -11.41
C GLY A 545 51.99 3.52 -12.71
N GLN A 546 51.60 2.90 -13.83
CA GLN A 546 51.58 3.55 -15.16
C GLN A 546 50.70 4.81 -15.26
N GLN A 547 49.78 5.03 -14.31
CA GLN A 547 48.96 6.25 -14.22
C GLN A 547 49.63 7.32 -13.37
N LEU A 548 50.43 6.95 -12.37
CA LEU A 548 51.29 7.87 -11.61
C LEU A 548 52.39 8.44 -12.51
N ASP A 549 52.98 7.60 -13.37
CA ASP A 549 53.98 8.01 -14.38
C ASP A 549 53.44 9.04 -15.40
N GLN A 550 52.11 9.19 -15.51
CA GLN A 550 51.41 10.12 -16.40
C GLN A 550 50.68 11.24 -15.64
N ALA A 551 50.96 11.40 -14.33
CA ALA A 551 50.31 12.40 -13.50
C ALA A 551 50.89 13.81 -13.75
N ASN A 552 50.03 14.74 -14.16
CA ASN A 552 50.36 16.17 -14.24
C ASN A 552 49.65 16.93 -13.10
N PRO A 553 50.34 17.27 -12.00
CA PRO A 553 49.83 18.22 -11.00
C PRO A 553 49.57 19.60 -11.60
N ILE A 554 48.50 20.24 -11.17
CA ILE A 554 48.07 21.56 -11.67
C ILE A 554 48.28 22.57 -10.55
N ARG A 555 48.95 23.69 -10.82
CA ARG A 555 49.03 24.80 -9.87
C ARG A 555 47.78 25.67 -9.98
N ASN A 556 47.20 26.08 -8.86
CA ASN A 556 46.02 26.94 -8.84
C ASN A 556 46.45 28.41 -8.73
N ASP A 557 46.22 29.19 -9.78
CA ASP A 557 46.77 30.55 -9.89
C ASP A 557 46.28 31.50 -8.78
N ASP A 558 45.01 31.38 -8.35
CA ASP A 558 44.42 32.22 -7.30
C ASP A 558 45.05 32.01 -5.90
N THR A 559 45.56 30.81 -5.61
CA THR A 559 46.09 30.45 -4.28
C THR A 559 47.59 30.16 -4.27
N GLY A 560 48.21 30.01 -5.44
CA GLY A 560 49.63 29.67 -5.60
C GLY A 560 50.02 28.24 -5.18
N LEU A 561 49.06 27.45 -4.66
CA LEU A 561 49.24 26.07 -4.20
C LEU A 561 49.06 25.07 -5.35
N TRP A 562 49.64 23.87 -5.19
CA TRP A 562 49.52 22.76 -6.12
C TRP A 562 48.31 21.86 -5.79
N GLN A 563 47.64 21.39 -6.84
CA GLN A 563 46.54 20.44 -6.77
C GLN A 563 46.98 19.06 -7.26
N CYS A 564 46.68 18.03 -6.46
CA CYS A 564 46.86 16.64 -6.85
C CYS A 564 45.80 16.21 -7.88
N PRO A 565 46.17 15.66 -9.05
CA PRO A 565 45.23 15.35 -10.13
C PRO A 565 44.28 14.19 -9.81
N PHE A 566 44.63 13.31 -8.87
CA PHE A 566 43.78 12.16 -8.49
C PHE A 566 42.85 12.46 -7.32
N CYS A 567 43.38 12.94 -6.18
CA CYS A 567 42.59 13.18 -4.98
C CYS A 567 42.00 14.59 -4.87
N LEU A 568 42.35 15.49 -5.80
CA LEU A 568 41.88 16.88 -5.91
C LEU A 568 42.18 17.79 -4.71
N LYS A 569 42.94 17.35 -3.70
CA LYS A 569 43.50 18.21 -2.64
C LYS A 569 44.31 19.34 -3.24
N LYS A 570 44.15 20.56 -2.69
CA LYS A 570 44.75 21.82 -3.17
C LYS A 570 45.77 22.40 -2.18
N ASP A 571 46.20 21.58 -1.21
CA ASP A 571 46.78 22.06 0.05
C ASP A 571 48.33 22.09 0.01
N PHE A 572 48.95 21.75 -1.13
CA PHE A 572 50.38 21.51 -1.26
C PHE A 572 51.15 22.80 -1.64
N PRO A 573 52.11 23.28 -0.83
CA PRO A 573 52.92 24.46 -1.17
C PRO A 573 53.83 24.24 -2.38
N GLU A 574 54.44 23.05 -2.47
CA GLU A 574 55.40 22.70 -3.53
C GLU A 574 54.98 21.47 -4.34
N LEU A 575 55.43 21.42 -5.60
CA LEU A 575 55.30 20.25 -6.47
C LEU A 575 55.94 19.00 -5.86
N SER A 576 57.07 19.17 -5.16
CA SER A 576 57.81 18.13 -4.42
C SER A 576 56.91 17.35 -3.44
N GLU A 577 56.00 18.05 -2.75
CA GLU A 577 55.08 17.43 -1.79
C GLU A 577 53.97 16.62 -2.47
N VAL A 578 53.59 16.96 -3.70
CA VAL A 578 52.62 16.17 -4.48
C VAL A 578 53.20 14.80 -4.86
N TRP A 579 54.49 14.75 -5.21
CA TRP A 579 55.20 13.49 -5.47
C TRP A 579 55.42 12.68 -4.18
N ASN A 580 55.83 13.31 -3.08
CA ASN A 580 55.90 12.65 -1.76
C ASN A 580 54.53 12.08 -1.33
N HIS A 581 53.42 12.76 -1.64
CA HIS A 581 52.05 12.30 -1.39
C HIS A 581 51.65 11.07 -2.23
N PHE A 582 52.26 10.87 -3.39
CA PHE A 582 52.15 9.65 -4.18
C PHE A 582 52.99 8.52 -3.59
N ASP A 583 54.30 8.75 -3.42
CA ASP A 583 55.27 7.71 -3.04
C ASP A 583 55.04 7.18 -1.62
N ALA A 584 54.60 8.03 -0.69
CA ALA A 584 54.19 7.63 0.65
C ALA A 584 52.84 6.85 0.68
N GLY A 585 52.23 6.56 -0.48
CA GLY A 585 50.95 5.87 -0.61
C GLY A 585 49.75 6.62 -0.02
N SER A 586 49.97 7.86 0.43
CA SER A 586 49.03 8.74 1.14
C SER A 586 47.93 9.30 0.24
N CYS A 587 48.06 9.19 -1.08
CA CYS A 587 46.99 9.53 -1.99
C CYS A 587 45.78 8.60 -1.84
N PRO A 588 44.59 9.12 -1.46
CA PRO A 588 43.40 8.28 -1.32
C PRO A 588 42.78 7.91 -2.68
N GLY A 589 43.25 8.51 -3.79
CA GLY A 589 42.82 8.20 -5.15
C GLY A 589 41.58 8.98 -5.64
N GLN A 590 41.16 8.69 -6.87
CA GLN A 590 40.09 9.39 -7.58
C GLN A 590 38.70 8.94 -7.12
N SER A 591 37.81 9.91 -6.88
CA SER A 591 36.40 9.73 -6.51
C SER A 591 35.56 9.09 -7.62
N MET A 592 35.28 7.79 -7.50
CA MET A 592 34.38 7.08 -8.44
C MET A 592 32.90 7.28 -8.12
N GLY A 593 32.57 7.44 -6.84
CA GLY A 593 31.18 7.60 -6.39
C GLY A 593 31.02 7.48 -4.87
N VAL A 594 29.78 7.40 -4.42
CA VAL A 594 29.37 7.33 -3.03
C VAL A 594 28.87 5.91 -2.72
N ARG A 595 29.34 5.31 -1.64
CA ARG A 595 28.79 4.07 -1.08
C ARG A 595 27.71 4.43 -0.07
N VAL A 596 26.53 3.92 -0.29
CA VAL A 596 25.35 4.13 0.57
C VAL A 596 24.84 2.79 1.09
N ARG A 597 23.94 2.82 2.06
CA ARG A 597 23.17 1.66 2.53
C ARG A 597 21.69 2.02 2.53
N LEU A 598 20.88 1.12 1.99
CA LEU A 598 19.43 1.19 2.05
C LEU A 598 18.94 0.72 3.43
N ASP A 599 17.73 1.14 3.80
CA ASP A 599 17.15 0.80 5.11
C ASP A 599 16.90 -0.72 5.27
N ASN A 600 16.71 -1.44 4.16
CA ASN A 600 16.66 -2.92 4.09
C ASN A 600 18.04 -3.62 4.11
N GLY A 601 19.12 -2.89 4.43
CA GLY A 601 20.48 -3.43 4.60
C GLY A 601 21.28 -3.63 3.31
N VAL A 602 20.66 -3.52 2.13
CA VAL A 602 21.33 -3.63 0.82
C VAL A 602 22.34 -2.49 0.64
N ASN A 603 23.50 -2.81 0.04
CA ASN A 603 24.55 -1.81 -0.18
C ASN A 603 24.34 -1.13 -1.55
N GLY A 604 24.26 0.20 -1.56
CA GLY A 604 24.06 0.97 -2.79
C GLY A 604 25.31 1.70 -3.26
N PHE A 605 25.35 2.02 -4.55
CA PHE A 605 26.43 2.80 -5.15
C PHE A 605 25.89 3.93 -6.04
N ILE A 606 26.34 5.16 -5.80
CA ILE A 606 25.99 6.35 -6.59
C ILE A 606 27.26 6.82 -7.30
N LEU A 607 27.36 6.62 -8.61
CA LEU A 607 28.47 7.14 -9.42
C LEU A 607 28.53 8.67 -9.33
N THR A 608 29.73 9.28 -9.36
CA THR A 608 29.88 10.75 -9.21
C THR A 608 29.04 11.56 -10.22
N LYS A 609 28.78 11.01 -11.42
CA LYS A 609 27.91 11.59 -12.47
C LYS A 609 26.39 11.60 -12.15
N PHE A 610 25.96 10.90 -11.11
CA PHE A 610 24.57 10.71 -10.70
C PHE A 610 24.23 11.41 -9.36
N ILE A 611 25.14 12.22 -8.81
CA ILE A 611 24.94 12.97 -7.56
C ILE A 611 24.15 14.26 -7.78
N SER A 612 24.27 14.89 -8.95
CA SER A 612 23.59 16.14 -9.28
C SER A 612 23.59 16.35 -10.80
N ASP A 613 22.65 17.14 -11.29
CA ASP A 613 22.53 17.55 -12.69
C ASP A 613 23.67 18.51 -13.10
N LYS A 614 24.24 19.22 -12.13
CA LYS A 614 25.48 19.99 -12.29
C LYS A 614 26.68 19.04 -12.15
N LYS A 615 27.66 19.15 -13.04
CA LYS A 615 28.90 18.35 -13.02
C LYS A 615 29.62 18.48 -11.67
N VAL A 616 29.60 17.42 -10.86
CA VAL A 616 30.36 17.30 -9.60
C VAL A 616 31.72 16.66 -9.91
N THR A 617 32.80 17.21 -9.36
CA THR A 617 34.17 16.66 -9.43
C THR A 617 34.55 15.96 -8.14
N ASN A 618 34.39 16.61 -6.98
CA ASN A 618 34.50 15.96 -5.67
C ASN A 618 33.11 15.72 -5.04
N PRO A 619 32.69 14.46 -4.77
CA PRO A 619 31.44 14.18 -4.05
C PRO A 619 31.37 14.82 -2.65
N GLU A 620 32.49 15.04 -1.96
CA GLU A 620 32.54 15.62 -0.60
C GLU A 620 31.97 17.04 -0.52
N GLU A 621 31.90 17.77 -1.64
CA GLU A 621 31.26 19.09 -1.72
C GLU A 621 29.73 19.04 -1.61
N ARG A 622 29.12 17.85 -1.75
CA ARG A 622 27.66 17.66 -1.81
C ARG A 622 27.12 16.60 -0.86
N VAL A 623 27.92 15.62 -0.45
CA VAL A 623 27.49 14.55 0.45
C VAL A 623 28.49 14.35 1.60
N GLN A 624 27.95 14.08 2.79
CA GLN A 624 28.73 13.77 3.98
C GLN A 624 28.34 12.38 4.52
N VAL A 625 29.24 11.72 5.24
CA VAL A 625 28.99 10.41 5.85
C VAL A 625 27.92 10.54 6.94
N GLY A 626 26.97 9.59 6.97
CA GLY A 626 25.80 9.60 7.85
C GLY A 626 24.59 10.37 7.29
N MET A 627 24.77 11.18 6.23
CA MET A 627 23.69 11.93 5.60
C MET A 627 22.69 11.00 4.89
N ILE A 628 21.40 11.27 5.00
CA ILE A 628 20.34 10.55 4.28
C ILE A 628 20.09 11.22 2.92
N LEU A 629 19.95 10.40 1.88
CA LEU A 629 19.66 10.81 0.51
C LEU A 629 18.41 10.09 0.01
N HIS A 630 17.53 10.83 -0.66
CA HIS A 630 16.54 10.23 -1.56
C HIS A 630 17.23 9.86 -2.87
N CYS A 631 17.07 8.61 -3.29
CA CYS A 631 17.64 8.08 -4.52
C CYS A 631 16.57 7.34 -5.33
N ARG A 632 16.84 7.12 -6.61
CA ARG A 632 16.10 6.18 -7.47
C ARG A 632 16.99 5.00 -7.84
N ILE A 633 16.45 3.79 -7.79
CA ILE A 633 17.13 2.56 -8.23
C ILE A 633 17.27 2.58 -9.76
N THR A 634 18.47 2.39 -10.27
CA THR A 634 18.75 2.34 -11.72
C THR A 634 19.16 0.94 -12.22
N LYS A 635 19.78 0.13 -11.35
CA LYS A 635 20.07 -1.28 -11.59
C LYS A 635 20.05 -2.04 -10.25
N ILE A 636 19.56 -3.27 -10.27
CA ILE A 636 19.69 -4.23 -9.17
C ILE A 636 20.67 -5.33 -9.60
N ASP A 637 21.60 -5.68 -8.71
CA ASP A 637 22.56 -6.77 -8.86
C ASP A 637 22.30 -7.76 -7.71
N ILE A 638 21.46 -8.75 -8.02
CA ILE A 638 20.83 -9.69 -7.08
C ILE A 638 21.90 -10.57 -6.41
N GLU A 639 22.75 -11.20 -7.21
CA GLU A 639 23.83 -12.09 -6.76
C GLU A 639 24.77 -11.42 -5.75
N ARG A 640 25.07 -10.12 -5.96
CA ARG A 640 26.07 -9.38 -5.18
C ARG A 640 25.45 -8.55 -4.06
N PHE A 641 24.12 -8.56 -3.90
CA PHE A 641 23.38 -7.73 -2.94
C PHE A 641 23.76 -6.24 -3.04
N THR A 642 23.82 -5.74 -4.29
CA THR A 642 24.17 -4.34 -4.59
C THR A 642 23.19 -3.68 -5.55
N VAL A 643 22.99 -2.37 -5.40
CA VAL A 643 22.19 -1.55 -6.34
C VAL A 643 22.96 -0.34 -6.83
N ASP A 644 22.79 0.01 -8.11
CA ASP A 644 23.23 1.30 -8.65
C ASP A 644 22.10 2.32 -8.51
N LEU A 645 22.43 3.48 -7.93
CA LEU A 645 21.48 4.52 -7.51
C LEU A 645 21.81 5.87 -8.15
N THR A 646 20.79 6.70 -8.33
CA THR A 646 20.92 8.11 -8.70
C THR A 646 20.19 9.02 -7.73
N CYS A 647 20.74 10.21 -7.45
CA CYS A 647 20.09 11.27 -6.70
C CYS A 647 20.10 12.63 -7.43
N ARG A 648 20.23 12.62 -8.77
CA ARG A 648 19.95 13.81 -9.58
C ARG A 648 18.53 14.32 -9.38
N SER A 649 18.33 15.63 -9.48
CA SER A 649 17.00 16.22 -9.33
C SER A 649 16.10 15.91 -10.54
N SER A 650 16.66 15.75 -11.75
CA SER A 650 15.92 15.25 -12.92
C SER A 650 15.45 13.80 -12.75
N ASP A 651 16.37 12.88 -12.49
CA ASP A 651 16.08 11.45 -12.30
C ASP A 651 15.12 11.20 -11.12
N LEU A 652 15.22 11.98 -10.03
CA LEU A 652 14.28 11.90 -8.90
C LEU A 652 12.87 12.35 -9.27
N ALA A 653 12.71 13.47 -9.98
CA ALA A 653 11.41 13.93 -10.48
C ALA A 653 10.81 13.00 -11.56
N ASP A 654 11.67 12.24 -12.25
CA ASP A 654 11.39 11.43 -13.43
C ASP A 654 10.85 12.28 -14.60
N VAL A 655 11.61 13.33 -14.94
CA VAL A 655 11.26 14.29 -16.01
C VAL A 655 11.09 13.62 -17.38
N ASN A 656 11.76 12.48 -17.59
CA ASN A 656 11.73 11.73 -18.85
C ASN A 656 10.64 10.64 -18.88
N ASN A 657 9.95 10.36 -17.77
CA ASN A 657 9.10 9.18 -17.57
C ASN A 657 9.82 7.85 -17.93
N GLU A 658 11.07 7.71 -17.52
CA GLU A 658 11.89 6.51 -17.73
C GLU A 658 11.60 5.41 -16.69
N TRP A 659 11.05 5.77 -15.53
CA TRP A 659 11.11 4.93 -14.33
C TRP A 659 9.79 4.70 -13.60
N ARG A 660 8.76 5.52 -13.87
CA ARG A 660 7.38 5.24 -13.45
C ARG A 660 6.79 4.08 -14.27
N PRO A 661 5.93 3.24 -13.67
CA PRO A 661 5.10 2.30 -14.44
C PRO A 661 4.32 3.02 -15.54
N ALA A 662 4.07 2.34 -16.66
CA ALA A 662 3.19 2.85 -17.69
C ALA A 662 1.78 3.09 -17.10
N LYS A 663 1.27 4.32 -17.26
CA LYS A 663 -0.08 4.70 -16.83
C LYS A 663 -1.12 3.89 -17.60
N ASP A 664 -2.21 3.52 -16.92
CA ASP A 664 -3.37 2.85 -17.51
C ASP A 664 -3.87 3.64 -18.75
N LEU A 665 -4.31 2.94 -19.80
CA LEU A 665 -4.84 3.55 -21.04
C LEU A 665 -6.01 4.51 -20.74
N TYR A 666 -6.74 4.27 -19.66
CA TYR A 666 -7.88 5.07 -19.22
C TYR A 666 -7.51 6.21 -18.25
N TYR A 667 -6.23 6.53 -18.04
CA TYR A 667 -5.81 7.55 -17.08
C TYR A 667 -6.16 9.00 -17.50
N ASP A 668 -6.65 9.82 -16.55
CA ASP A 668 -7.05 11.21 -16.84
C ASP A 668 -5.89 12.22 -16.75
N TYR A 669 -5.03 12.20 -17.77
CA TYR A 669 -3.94 13.16 -17.95
C TYR A 669 -4.39 14.64 -17.86
N GLU A 670 -5.62 14.97 -18.27
CA GLU A 670 -6.07 16.36 -18.18
C GLU A 670 -6.29 16.82 -16.73
N SER A 671 -6.76 15.93 -15.86
CA SER A 671 -7.02 16.26 -14.45
C SER A 671 -5.73 16.31 -13.66
N GLU A 672 -4.78 15.39 -13.92
CA GLU A 672 -3.41 15.48 -13.39
C GLU A 672 -2.74 16.81 -13.76
N GLU A 673 -2.89 17.27 -15.02
CA GLU A 673 -2.34 18.56 -15.47
C GLU A 673 -3.00 19.76 -14.75
N LYS A 674 -4.33 19.72 -14.56
CA LYS A 674 -5.08 20.76 -13.84
C LYS A 674 -4.66 20.81 -12.36
N ASP A 675 -4.57 19.67 -11.69
CA ASP A 675 -4.20 19.57 -10.28
C ASP A 675 -2.73 19.96 -10.07
N ARG A 676 -1.81 19.46 -10.89
CA ARG A 676 -0.39 19.84 -10.84
C ARG A 676 -0.21 21.35 -11.06
N LYS A 677 -0.99 21.96 -11.95
CA LYS A 677 -0.99 23.41 -12.18
C LYS A 677 -1.57 24.19 -11.00
N VAL A 678 -2.66 23.72 -10.39
CA VAL A 678 -3.22 24.32 -9.16
C VAL A 678 -2.19 24.25 -8.02
N ASP A 679 -1.48 23.14 -7.90
CA ASP A 679 -0.52 22.91 -6.81
C ASP A 679 0.80 23.66 -7.04
N ASP A 680 1.27 23.78 -8.28
CA ASP A 680 2.37 24.68 -8.65
C ASP A 680 1.98 26.15 -8.43
N ASP A 681 0.75 26.55 -8.74
CA ASP A 681 0.27 27.91 -8.46
C ASP A 681 0.02 28.14 -6.95
N SER A 682 -0.24 27.09 -6.17
CA SER A 682 -0.29 27.14 -4.70
C SER A 682 1.11 27.37 -4.13
N LYS A 683 2.11 26.60 -4.58
CA LYS A 683 3.53 26.74 -4.23
C LYS A 683 4.09 28.08 -4.66
N LYS A 684 3.75 28.60 -5.84
CA LYS A 684 4.11 29.97 -6.29
C LYS A 684 3.48 31.06 -5.41
N LYS A 685 2.24 30.86 -4.90
CA LYS A 685 1.61 31.78 -3.96
C LYS A 685 2.28 31.76 -2.58
N GLN A 686 2.74 30.59 -2.11
CA GLN A 686 3.48 30.45 -0.85
C GLN A 686 4.92 30.98 -0.95
N ASN A 687 5.64 30.69 -2.03
CA ASN A 687 7.03 31.11 -2.24
C ASN A 687 7.19 32.58 -2.68
N ARG A 688 6.10 33.32 -2.89
CA ARG A 688 6.14 34.79 -2.98
C ARG A 688 6.43 35.37 -1.60
N GLN A 689 7.72 35.47 -1.26
CA GLN A 689 8.20 36.16 -0.06
C GLN A 689 7.57 37.56 0.02
N THR A 690 6.86 37.83 1.12
CA THR A 690 5.85 38.90 1.19
C THR A 690 6.43 40.33 1.17
N TYR A 691 7.75 40.46 1.34
CA TYR A 691 8.50 41.71 1.27
C TYR A 691 10.01 41.42 1.12
N VAL A 692 10.78 42.39 0.67
CA VAL A 692 12.26 42.34 0.65
C VAL A 692 12.79 42.83 2.00
N LYS A 693 13.71 42.08 2.62
CA LYS A 693 14.41 42.51 3.85
C LYS A 693 15.28 43.74 3.55
N ARG A 694 15.19 44.78 4.37
CA ARG A 694 15.95 46.04 4.25
C ARG A 694 17.05 46.12 5.31
N VAL A 695 18.04 46.99 5.08
CA VAL A 695 19.11 47.30 6.04
C VAL A 695 18.93 48.74 6.50
N ILE A 696 17.94 48.95 7.38
CA ILE A 696 17.59 50.25 7.95
C ILE A 696 17.82 50.17 9.46
N VAL A 697 18.62 51.09 10.00
CA VAL A 697 18.97 51.15 11.43
C VAL A 697 18.08 52.20 12.10
N HIS A 698 16.94 51.76 12.65
CA HIS A 698 16.00 52.60 13.38
C HIS A 698 15.28 51.78 14.47
N PRO A 699 15.09 52.28 15.70
CA PRO A 699 14.52 51.48 16.81
C PRO A 699 13.13 50.90 16.55
N SER A 700 12.28 51.59 15.77
CA SER A 700 10.94 51.12 15.42
C SER A 700 10.93 50.25 14.16
N PHE A 701 12.02 50.17 13.40
CA PHE A 701 12.06 49.44 12.13
C PHE A 701 12.32 47.94 12.31
N HIS A 702 11.41 47.12 11.79
CA HIS A 702 11.46 45.67 11.89
C HIS A 702 11.21 44.98 10.54
N ASN A 703 12.11 44.07 10.15
CA ASN A 703 11.96 43.21 8.97
C ASN A 703 10.96 42.05 9.25
N ILE A 704 9.68 42.39 9.40
CA ILE A 704 8.61 41.47 9.77
C ILE A 704 7.37 41.64 8.89
N SER A 705 6.55 40.58 8.78
CA SER A 705 5.28 40.60 8.07
C SER A 705 4.16 41.34 8.84
N TYR A 706 3.03 41.56 8.16
CA TYR A 706 1.81 42.08 8.79
C TYR A 706 1.41 41.29 10.05
N LYS A 707 1.41 39.95 10.00
CA LYS A 707 0.91 39.10 11.11
C LYS A 707 1.85 39.10 12.31
N GLU A 708 3.15 39.22 12.06
CA GLU A 708 4.17 39.32 13.10
C GLU A 708 4.12 40.70 13.78
N ALA A 709 3.90 41.77 13.00
CA ALA A 709 3.68 43.13 13.52
C ALA A 709 2.39 43.21 14.37
N GLU A 710 1.29 42.57 13.92
CA GLU A 710 0.04 42.48 14.69
C GLU A 710 0.24 41.79 16.05
N LYS A 711 1.02 40.70 16.08
CA LYS A 711 1.36 40.00 17.32
C LYS A 711 2.22 40.85 18.26
N LEU A 712 3.25 41.53 17.75
CA LEU A 712 4.12 42.40 18.58
C LEU A 712 3.38 43.63 19.11
N LEU A 713 2.55 44.28 18.29
CA LEU A 713 1.74 45.42 18.73
C LEU A 713 0.62 45.05 19.70
N SER A 714 0.16 43.79 19.73
CA SER A 714 -0.78 43.36 20.78
C SER A 714 -0.21 43.53 22.19
N THR A 715 1.10 43.28 22.36
CA THR A 715 1.83 43.41 23.64
C THR A 715 2.36 44.81 23.94
N MET A 716 2.10 45.79 23.07
CA MET A 716 2.54 47.19 23.19
C MET A 716 1.42 48.13 23.64
N ASP A 717 1.76 49.35 24.04
CA ASP A 717 0.84 50.35 24.59
C ASP A 717 0.12 51.18 23.50
N GLN A 718 -0.93 51.91 23.91
CA GLN A 718 -1.71 52.75 22.98
C GLN A 718 -0.86 53.94 22.48
N GLY A 719 -0.56 53.93 21.18
CA GLY A 719 0.31 54.92 20.52
C GLY A 719 1.64 54.36 20.03
N ASP A 720 2.04 53.15 20.44
CA ASP A 720 3.29 52.52 20.00
C ASP A 720 3.28 52.20 18.50
N VAL A 721 4.48 52.22 17.91
CA VAL A 721 4.71 52.21 16.45
C VAL A 721 5.73 51.15 16.05
N ILE A 722 5.37 50.33 15.06
CA ILE A 722 6.31 49.47 14.32
C ILE A 722 6.31 49.89 12.86
N ILE A 723 7.50 50.21 12.34
CA ILE A 723 7.74 50.46 10.92
C ILE A 723 8.25 49.16 10.30
N ARG A 724 7.67 48.75 9.18
CA ARG A 724 8.09 47.52 8.47
C ARG A 724 8.10 47.72 6.95
N PRO A 725 8.79 46.85 6.19
CA PRO A 725 8.65 46.81 4.74
C PRO A 725 7.17 46.71 4.31
N SER A 726 6.82 47.41 3.22
CA SER A 726 5.51 47.30 2.59
C SER A 726 5.47 46.14 1.60
N SER A 727 4.34 45.46 1.49
CA SER A 727 4.09 44.48 0.43
C SER A 727 3.76 45.12 -0.92
N LYS A 728 3.67 46.46 -0.99
CA LYS A 728 3.42 47.20 -2.24
C LYS A 728 4.65 47.33 -3.15
N GLY A 729 5.87 47.27 -2.61
CA GLY A 729 7.10 47.40 -3.39
C GLY A 729 8.32 47.82 -2.56
N VAL A 730 9.48 47.93 -3.22
CA VAL A 730 10.76 48.37 -2.62
C VAL A 730 10.83 49.88 -2.35
N ASP A 731 9.82 50.62 -2.80
CA ASP A 731 9.67 52.07 -2.64
C ASP A 731 8.57 52.45 -1.65
N HIS A 732 8.16 51.49 -0.82
CA HIS A 732 7.13 51.68 0.20
C HIS A 732 7.54 51.05 1.53
N LEU A 733 7.26 51.77 2.61
CA LEU A 733 7.23 51.27 3.99
C LEU A 733 5.79 51.29 4.52
N THR A 734 5.50 50.48 5.54
CA THR A 734 4.25 50.60 6.29
C THR A 734 4.56 50.93 7.75
N VAL A 735 4.15 52.11 8.17
CA VAL A 735 4.12 52.53 9.58
C VAL A 735 2.84 51.97 10.18
N THR A 736 2.93 51.08 11.16
CA THR A 736 1.77 50.50 11.85
C THR A 736 1.77 50.96 13.31
N TRP A 737 0.65 51.49 13.80
CA TRP A 737 0.53 51.97 15.17
C TRP A 737 -0.75 51.51 15.87
N LYS A 738 -0.71 51.39 17.20
CA LYS A 738 -1.82 50.91 18.03
C LYS A 738 -2.81 52.04 18.38
N VAL A 739 -3.94 52.09 17.66
CA VAL A 739 -4.98 53.13 17.86
C VAL A 739 -5.77 52.88 19.15
N TYR A 740 -6.11 51.62 19.38
CA TYR A 740 -6.76 51.12 20.59
C TYR A 740 -6.45 49.61 20.70
N ASP A 741 -6.87 48.95 21.78
CA ASP A 741 -6.62 47.52 21.90
C ASP A 741 -7.37 46.72 20.81
N GLY A 742 -6.69 45.75 20.21
CA GLY A 742 -7.18 45.01 19.03
C GLY A 742 -7.39 45.86 17.74
N ILE A 743 -7.01 47.14 17.71
CA ILE A 743 -7.24 48.05 16.56
C ILE A 743 -5.92 48.75 16.18
N LEU A 744 -5.34 48.29 15.07
CA LEU A 744 -4.10 48.83 14.49
C LEU A 744 -4.41 49.65 13.23
N GLN A 745 -3.73 50.78 13.05
CA GLN A 745 -3.79 51.57 11.82
C GLN A 745 -2.48 51.43 11.04
N HIS A 746 -2.59 51.20 9.74
CA HIS A 746 -1.47 51.06 8.82
C HIS A 746 -1.42 52.28 7.90
N ILE A 747 -0.32 53.02 7.98
CA ILE A 747 -0.02 54.19 7.14
C ILE A 747 1.04 53.74 6.12
N ASP A 748 0.77 53.98 4.84
CA ASP A 748 1.66 53.67 3.74
C ASP A 748 2.55 54.89 3.46
N VAL A 749 3.87 54.71 3.61
CA VAL A 749 4.87 55.75 3.38
C VAL A 749 5.54 55.44 2.06
N LYS A 750 5.46 56.37 1.10
CA LYS A 750 6.15 56.25 -0.19
C LYS A 750 7.54 56.86 -0.06
N GLU A 751 8.56 56.08 -0.39
CA GLU A 751 9.96 56.49 -0.37
C GLU A 751 10.38 57.05 -1.75
N GLN A 752 11.18 58.11 -1.78
CA GLN A 752 11.80 58.66 -2.99
C GLN A 752 13.30 58.94 -2.76
N GLY A 753 14.08 59.11 -3.83
CA GLY A 753 15.53 59.40 -3.73
C GLY A 753 16.34 58.27 -3.11
N LYS A 754 16.38 57.09 -3.74
CA LYS A 754 17.12 55.91 -3.24
C LYS A 754 18.42 55.68 -3.98
N GLU A 755 19.49 55.45 -3.23
CA GLU A 755 20.75 54.93 -3.76
C GLU A 755 20.66 53.43 -4.08
N ASN A 756 19.98 52.65 -3.22
CA ASN A 756 19.91 51.19 -3.30
C ASN A 756 18.57 50.68 -2.75
N ALA A 757 18.06 49.57 -3.31
CA ALA A 757 16.76 48.97 -2.94
C ALA A 757 16.69 48.46 -1.47
N PHE A 758 17.84 48.27 -0.81
CA PHE A 758 17.92 47.83 0.59
C PHE A 758 17.91 48.99 1.59
N SER A 759 18.13 50.22 1.14
CA SER A 759 18.22 51.43 1.96
C SER A 759 16.87 52.16 2.08
N LEU A 760 16.81 53.09 3.04
CA LEU A 760 15.79 54.14 3.14
C LEU A 760 15.96 55.14 1.97
N GLY A 761 14.88 55.75 1.49
CA GLY A 761 14.94 56.89 0.56
C GLY A 761 15.23 58.22 1.25
N SER A 762 15.80 59.19 0.52
CA SER A 762 16.14 60.54 1.01
C SER A 762 14.95 61.50 1.14
N SER A 763 13.74 61.05 0.81
CA SER A 763 12.48 61.78 1.02
C SER A 763 11.36 60.78 1.25
N LEU A 764 10.54 61.02 2.27
CA LEU A 764 9.45 60.14 2.68
C LEU A 764 8.12 60.88 2.58
N MET A 765 7.14 60.30 1.89
CA MET A 765 5.84 60.94 1.65
C MET A 765 4.67 60.22 2.31
N ILE A 766 3.77 60.99 2.93
CA ILE A 766 2.48 60.51 3.44
C ILE A 766 1.37 61.40 2.88
N ASN A 767 0.47 60.82 2.09
CA ASN A 767 -0.57 61.51 1.30
C ASN A 767 0.00 62.56 0.33
N ASN A 768 0.36 63.74 0.84
CA ASN A 768 0.90 64.90 0.13
C ASN A 768 1.94 65.69 0.97
N GLU A 769 2.27 65.20 2.17
CA GLU A 769 3.29 65.77 3.07
C GLU A 769 4.63 65.06 2.86
N GLU A 770 5.73 65.82 2.83
CA GLU A 770 7.11 65.31 2.81
C GLU A 770 7.73 65.36 4.21
N PHE A 771 8.54 64.36 4.53
CA PHE A 771 9.24 64.19 5.81
C PHE A 771 10.71 63.82 5.54
N GLU A 772 11.62 64.30 6.39
CA GLU A 772 13.07 64.09 6.23
C GLU A 772 13.52 62.71 6.74
N ASP A 773 12.95 62.21 7.84
CA ASP A 773 13.29 60.89 8.40
C ASP A 773 12.09 60.16 9.04
N LEU A 774 12.37 58.99 9.64
CA LEU A 774 11.37 58.13 10.28
C LEU A 774 10.91 58.66 11.66
N ASP A 775 11.74 59.42 12.36
CA ASP A 775 11.41 59.98 13.67
C ASP A 775 10.55 61.25 13.52
N GLU A 776 10.73 62.04 12.46
CA GLU A 776 9.81 63.12 12.10
C GLU A 776 8.40 62.56 11.81
N ILE A 777 8.28 61.46 11.05
CA ILE A 777 6.98 60.80 10.81
C ILE A 777 6.32 60.39 12.14
N ILE A 778 7.09 59.80 13.06
CA ILE A 778 6.57 59.41 14.38
C ILE A 778 6.15 60.65 15.18
N ALA A 779 6.99 61.68 15.28
CA ALA A 779 6.77 62.85 16.12
C ALA A 779 5.70 63.81 15.59
N ARG A 780 5.64 64.01 14.27
CA ARG A 780 4.79 65.00 13.59
C ARG A 780 3.46 64.42 13.09
N HIS A 781 3.41 63.15 12.71
CA HIS A 781 2.19 62.52 12.18
C HIS A 781 1.55 61.56 13.18
N VAL A 782 2.32 60.61 13.75
CA VAL A 782 1.73 59.52 14.56
C VAL A 782 1.46 59.93 16.01
N GLN A 783 2.41 60.57 16.70
CA GLN A 783 2.26 60.97 18.11
C GLN A 783 1.09 61.94 18.37
N PRO A 784 0.81 62.95 17.51
CA PRO A 784 -0.39 63.78 17.68
C PRO A 784 -1.68 62.97 17.51
N MET A 785 -1.74 62.07 16.52
CA MET A 785 -2.88 61.16 16.34
C MET A 785 -3.06 60.22 17.55
N ALA A 786 -1.97 59.72 18.14
CA ALA A 786 -2.01 58.93 19.37
C ALA A 786 -2.44 59.75 20.60
N GLY A 787 -2.10 61.04 20.66
CA GLY A 787 -2.63 61.99 21.66
C GLY A 787 -4.15 62.14 21.54
N PHE A 788 -4.63 62.53 20.36
CA PHE A 788 -6.07 62.70 20.10
C PHE A 788 -6.87 61.39 20.25
N ALA A 789 -6.29 60.22 19.93
CA ALA A 789 -6.91 58.92 20.19
C ALA A 789 -7.04 58.65 21.71
N ARG A 790 -6.04 59.00 22.52
CA ARG A 790 -6.09 58.90 24.00
C ARG A 790 -7.12 59.85 24.62
N ASP A 791 -7.26 61.08 24.08
CA ASP A 791 -8.31 62.01 24.53
C ASP A 791 -9.73 61.46 24.29
N LEU A 792 -9.94 60.68 23.22
CA LEU A 792 -11.24 60.04 22.94
C LEU A 792 -11.47 58.76 23.75
N THR A 793 -10.44 57.98 24.09
CA THR A 793 -10.58 56.77 24.92
C THR A 793 -10.74 57.10 26.41
N THR A 794 -10.11 58.17 26.88
CA THR A 794 -10.27 58.69 28.26
C THR A 794 -11.57 59.49 28.47
N PHE A 795 -12.30 59.82 27.40
CA PHE A 795 -13.54 60.58 27.48
C PHE A 795 -14.64 59.81 28.25
N ARG A 796 -15.34 60.48 29.18
CA ARG A 796 -16.35 59.87 30.08
C ARG A 796 -17.45 59.03 29.40
N TYR A 797 -17.75 59.31 28.13
CA TYR A 797 -18.75 58.59 27.33
C TYR A 797 -18.13 57.59 26.32
N PHE A 798 -16.85 57.25 26.46
CA PHE A 798 -16.23 56.17 25.70
C PHE A 798 -16.74 54.79 26.15
N ARG A 799 -16.93 53.88 25.20
CA ARG A 799 -17.31 52.47 25.39
C ARG A 799 -16.65 51.64 24.28
N ASP A 800 -15.86 50.63 24.63
CA ASP A 800 -15.20 49.77 23.64
C ASP A 800 -16.22 49.08 22.70
N ALA A 801 -17.18 48.33 23.27
CA ALA A 801 -18.25 47.67 22.50
C ALA A 801 -17.72 46.73 21.40
N GLU A 802 -16.72 45.91 21.75
CA GLU A 802 -16.10 44.90 20.88
C GLU A 802 -15.47 45.50 19.61
N GLY A 803 -14.76 46.63 19.75
CA GLY A 803 -14.18 47.37 18.63
C GLY A 803 -15.22 48.08 17.75
N GLY A 804 -16.28 48.63 18.38
CA GLY A 804 -17.23 49.51 17.71
C GLY A 804 -18.35 48.82 16.94
N LYS A 805 -18.80 47.63 17.36
CA LYS A 805 -19.96 46.97 16.77
C LYS A 805 -21.23 47.78 17.02
N ARG A 806 -21.86 48.26 15.93
CA ARG A 806 -23.05 49.15 15.97
C ARG A 806 -24.15 48.59 16.86
N GLU A 807 -24.51 47.31 16.69
CA GLU A 807 -25.56 46.65 17.48
C GLU A 807 -25.34 46.68 18.99
N VAL A 808 -24.08 46.57 19.45
CA VAL A 808 -23.74 46.55 20.89
C VAL A 808 -23.97 47.94 21.47
N ILE A 809 -23.58 48.99 20.74
CA ILE A 809 -23.77 50.38 21.15
C ILE A 809 -25.26 50.78 21.06
N GLU A 810 -26.01 50.31 20.07
CA GLU A 810 -27.46 50.53 19.97
C GLU A 810 -28.20 49.98 21.20
N LYS A 811 -27.88 48.73 21.62
CA LYS A 811 -28.46 48.10 22.82
C LYS A 811 -28.17 48.95 24.07
N LEU A 812 -26.91 49.33 24.29
CA LEU A 812 -26.50 50.19 25.43
C LEU A 812 -27.18 51.58 25.43
N LEU A 813 -27.35 52.21 24.26
CA LEU A 813 -28.03 53.50 24.15
C LEU A 813 -29.54 53.39 24.47
N VAL A 814 -30.19 52.30 24.05
CA VAL A 814 -31.61 52.05 24.33
C VAL A 814 -31.82 51.76 25.83
N GLU A 815 -30.92 51.03 26.48
CA GLU A 815 -31.00 50.75 27.92
C GLU A 815 -30.85 52.02 28.78
N GLU A 816 -29.83 52.84 28.53
CA GLU A 816 -29.71 54.13 29.22
C GLU A 816 -30.87 55.07 28.90
N LYS A 817 -31.43 55.03 27.68
CA LYS A 817 -32.62 55.81 27.33
C LYS A 817 -33.88 55.36 28.06
N LYS A 818 -34.02 54.06 28.36
CA LYS A 818 -35.07 53.55 29.28
C LYS A 818 -34.85 54.05 30.71
N ARG A 819 -33.60 54.04 31.21
CA ARG A 819 -33.24 54.50 32.56
C ARG A 819 -33.47 55.99 32.79
N ASN A 820 -33.22 56.84 31.77
CA ASN A 820 -33.42 58.28 31.90
C ASN A 820 -33.94 58.92 30.59
N PRO A 821 -35.26 58.91 30.35
CA PRO A 821 -35.85 59.34 29.08
C PRO A 821 -35.72 60.82 28.74
N SER A 822 -35.49 61.70 29.71
CA SER A 822 -35.36 63.15 29.48
C SER A 822 -34.00 63.53 28.86
N LYS A 823 -32.96 62.74 29.12
CA LYS A 823 -31.60 62.99 28.61
C LYS A 823 -31.42 62.42 27.19
N ILE A 824 -30.56 63.05 26.39
CA ILE A 824 -30.03 62.47 25.16
C ILE A 824 -28.71 61.76 25.51
N HIS A 825 -28.65 60.46 25.24
CA HIS A 825 -27.45 59.66 25.45
C HIS A 825 -26.67 59.54 24.15
N TYR A 826 -25.35 59.53 24.29
CA TYR A 826 -24.38 59.37 23.24
C TYR A 826 -23.16 58.64 23.79
N PHE A 827 -22.54 57.79 22.97
CA PHE A 827 -21.31 57.07 23.28
C PHE A 827 -20.30 57.19 22.14
N VAL A 828 -19.02 57.11 22.49
CA VAL A 828 -17.89 57.06 21.57
C VAL A 828 -17.27 55.67 21.64
N SER A 829 -16.86 55.10 20.52
CA SER A 829 -16.18 53.80 20.46
C SER A 829 -15.08 53.82 19.39
N ALA A 830 -14.01 53.04 19.56
CA ALA A 830 -12.97 52.89 18.53
C ALA A 830 -13.45 51.90 17.45
N SER A 831 -13.36 52.25 16.16
CA SER A 831 -13.90 51.41 15.09
C SER A 831 -12.85 50.44 14.53
N ARG A 832 -13.09 49.13 14.67
CA ARG A 832 -12.26 48.09 14.04
C ARG A 832 -12.42 48.02 12.52
N GLU A 833 -13.59 48.41 12.00
CA GLU A 833 -13.84 48.55 10.55
C GLU A 833 -12.97 49.65 9.91
N PHE A 834 -12.71 50.73 10.66
CA PHE A 834 -12.00 51.91 10.17
C PHE A 834 -11.01 52.44 11.22
N PRO A 835 -9.81 51.82 11.35
CA PRO A 835 -8.76 52.32 12.22
C PRO A 835 -8.45 53.81 11.98
N GLY A 836 -8.23 54.55 13.06
CA GLY A 836 -8.14 56.02 13.02
C GLY A 836 -9.49 56.76 13.02
N LYS A 837 -10.63 56.04 13.01
CA LYS A 837 -11.97 56.63 13.20
C LYS A 837 -12.65 56.10 14.46
N PHE A 838 -13.33 57.01 15.15
CA PHE A 838 -14.16 56.72 16.30
C PHE A 838 -15.63 56.87 15.94
N LEU A 839 -16.43 55.89 16.34
CA LEU A 839 -17.86 55.78 16.09
C LEU A 839 -18.62 56.56 17.18
N LEU A 840 -19.15 57.73 16.84
CA LEU A 840 -20.05 58.51 17.68
C LEU A 840 -21.49 58.06 17.42
N SER A 841 -22.07 57.38 18.42
CA SER A 841 -23.43 56.86 18.36
C SER A 841 -24.34 57.60 19.33
N TYR A 842 -25.54 58.03 18.91
CA TYR A 842 -26.42 58.85 19.74
C TYR A 842 -27.91 58.63 19.48
N LEU A 843 -28.76 58.82 20.50
CA LEU A 843 -30.21 58.54 20.45
C LEU A 843 -31.06 59.78 20.79
N PRO A 844 -31.46 60.60 19.78
CA PRO A 844 -32.23 61.83 20.01
C PRO A 844 -33.69 61.61 20.44
N ARG A 845 -34.38 60.62 19.83
CA ARG A 845 -35.80 60.32 20.06
C ARG A 845 -36.07 58.82 20.05
N VAL A 846 -36.12 58.19 18.87
CA VAL A 846 -36.52 56.78 18.68
C VAL A 846 -35.46 55.98 17.89
N LYS A 847 -34.91 56.55 16.81
CA LYS A 847 -33.86 55.92 16.01
C LYS A 847 -32.47 56.36 16.48
N VAL A 848 -31.55 55.41 16.65
CA VAL A 848 -30.12 55.68 16.90
C VAL A 848 -29.49 56.23 15.62
N ARG A 849 -28.54 57.16 15.77
CA ARG A 849 -27.69 57.67 14.70
C ARG A 849 -26.24 57.29 14.98
N HIS A 850 -25.51 56.98 13.91
CA HIS A 850 -24.10 56.64 13.93
C HIS A 850 -23.36 57.58 12.98
N GLU A 851 -22.35 58.29 13.47
CA GLU A 851 -21.48 59.15 12.68
C GLU A 851 -20.01 58.90 13.08
N TYR A 852 -19.07 59.19 12.18
CA TYR A 852 -17.64 58.91 12.42
C TYR A 852 -16.86 60.21 12.66
N VAL A 853 -16.13 60.25 13.78
CA VAL A 853 -15.08 61.23 14.06
C VAL A 853 -13.77 60.66 13.50
N THR A 854 -13.09 61.37 12.60
CA THR A 854 -11.75 60.95 12.12
C THR A 854 -10.69 61.62 12.97
N VAL A 855 -9.71 60.86 13.48
CA VAL A 855 -8.50 61.43 14.08
C VAL A 855 -7.50 61.76 12.97
N THR A 856 -6.85 62.91 13.09
CA THR A 856 -5.83 63.42 12.16
C THR A 856 -4.73 64.12 12.96
N PRO A 857 -3.53 64.39 12.40
CA PRO A 857 -2.44 65.06 13.12
C PRO A 857 -2.82 66.46 13.64
N GLU A 858 -3.79 67.12 12.98
CA GLU A 858 -4.31 68.44 13.35
C GLU A 858 -5.49 68.38 14.35
N GLY A 859 -6.02 67.20 14.68
CA GLY A 859 -7.14 67.04 15.61
C GLY A 859 -8.29 66.17 15.11
N PHE A 860 -9.50 66.48 15.56
CA PHE A 860 -10.72 65.72 15.26
C PHE A 860 -11.48 66.32 14.07
N ARG A 861 -11.64 65.55 13.00
CA ARG A 861 -12.48 65.91 11.85
C ARG A 861 -13.86 65.29 11.98
N TYR A 862 -14.90 66.13 12.05
CA TYR A 862 -16.30 65.71 12.19
C TYR A 862 -17.22 66.62 11.37
N ARG A 863 -18.13 66.05 10.57
CA ARG A 863 -19.03 66.78 9.63
C ARG A 863 -18.32 67.86 8.79
N GLN A 864 -17.13 67.54 8.27
CA GLN A 864 -16.22 68.43 7.51
C GLN A 864 -15.60 69.61 8.29
N GLN A 865 -15.87 69.74 9.59
CA GLN A 865 -15.21 70.72 10.47
C GLN A 865 -14.06 70.08 11.26
N MET A 866 -13.10 70.91 11.67
CA MET A 866 -11.91 70.53 12.45
C MET A 866 -12.00 71.05 13.88
N PHE A 867 -11.70 70.18 14.85
CA PHE A 867 -11.78 70.47 16.28
C PHE A 867 -10.50 70.05 17.00
N HIS A 868 -9.80 71.02 17.57
CA HIS A 868 -8.50 70.82 18.25
C HIS A 868 -8.63 70.28 19.69
N SER A 869 -9.85 69.97 20.17
CA SER A 869 -10.07 69.36 21.48
C SER A 869 -11.39 68.62 21.57
N VAL A 870 -11.44 67.54 22.36
CA VAL A 870 -12.66 66.77 22.65
C VAL A 870 -13.74 67.66 23.28
N GLY A 871 -13.34 68.65 24.09
CA GLY A 871 -14.25 69.64 24.67
C GLY A 871 -14.97 70.49 23.62
N SER A 872 -14.25 70.99 22.60
CA SER A 872 -14.84 71.77 21.50
C SER A 872 -15.74 70.93 20.61
N LEU A 873 -15.28 69.73 20.19
CA LEU A 873 -16.05 68.75 19.43
C LEU A 873 -17.40 68.43 20.10
N PHE A 874 -17.38 68.04 21.38
CA PHE A 874 -18.59 67.69 22.12
C PHE A 874 -19.41 68.87 22.63
N ARG A 875 -18.90 70.11 22.52
CA ARG A 875 -19.75 71.30 22.65
C ARG A 875 -20.53 71.52 21.36
N TRP A 876 -19.82 71.63 20.23
CA TRP A 876 -20.43 71.86 18.92
C TRP A 876 -21.47 70.78 18.58
N PHE A 877 -21.15 69.50 18.83
CA PHE A 877 -22.10 68.40 18.67
C PHE A 877 -23.40 68.59 19.49
N LYS A 878 -23.34 69.05 20.75
CA LYS A 878 -24.55 69.25 21.57
C LYS A 878 -25.43 70.40 21.07
N GLU A 879 -24.84 71.34 20.36
CA GLU A 879 -25.54 72.46 19.72
C GLU A 879 -26.13 72.00 18.36
N HIS A 880 -25.42 71.20 17.57
CA HIS A 880 -25.72 70.89 16.15
C HIS A 880 -26.20 69.45 15.85
N PHE A 881 -26.38 68.56 16.85
CA PHE A 881 -26.76 67.14 16.64
C PHE A 881 -28.08 66.90 15.88
N ARG A 882 -28.94 67.93 15.80
CA ARG A 882 -30.24 67.88 15.11
C ARG A 882 -30.11 68.14 13.61
N ASP A 883 -29.08 68.87 13.21
CA ASP A 883 -28.93 69.41 11.86
C ASP A 883 -28.75 68.28 10.83
N PRO A 884 -29.21 68.50 9.58
CA PRO A 884 -29.00 67.54 8.50
C PRO A 884 -27.50 67.27 8.33
N ILE A 885 -27.16 66.03 7.99
CA ILE A 885 -25.76 65.65 7.77
C ILE A 885 -25.32 66.27 6.44
N PRO A 886 -24.19 67.01 6.39
CA PRO A 886 -23.69 67.58 5.14
C PRO A 886 -23.52 66.49 4.07
N GLY A 887 -24.26 66.62 2.96
CA GLY A 887 -24.29 65.65 1.86
C GLY A 887 -25.54 64.78 1.76
N THR A 888 -26.48 64.80 2.72
CA THR A 888 -27.78 64.11 2.57
C THR A 888 -28.86 65.07 2.05
N PRO A 889 -29.61 64.73 0.97
CA PRO A 889 -30.65 65.62 0.43
C PRO A 889 -31.86 65.73 1.37
N SER A 890 -32.36 66.96 1.54
CA SER A 890 -33.52 67.28 2.37
C SER A 890 -34.82 66.74 1.75
N SER A 891 -35.58 65.94 2.50
CA SER A 891 -36.89 65.46 2.06
C SER A 891 -37.92 66.61 2.07
N VAL A 892 -38.57 66.86 0.94
CA VAL A 892 -39.58 67.91 0.77
C VAL A 892 -40.96 67.36 1.15
N THR A 893 -41.69 68.06 2.01
CA THR A 893 -43.02 67.68 2.46
C THR A 893 -44.05 67.82 1.32
N ALA A 894 -44.70 66.72 0.94
CA ALA A 894 -45.83 66.73 0.00
C ALA A 894 -47.18 66.54 0.73
N VAL A 895 -48.22 67.18 0.21
CA VAL A 895 -49.59 67.18 0.78
C VAL A 895 -50.42 66.00 0.24
N ARG A 896 -51.51 65.66 0.92
CA ARG A 896 -52.31 64.43 0.72
C ARG A 896 -53.17 64.40 -0.55
N THR A 897 -53.38 63.17 -1.06
CA THR A 897 -54.62 62.61 -1.68
C THR A 897 -55.13 63.15 -3.03
N PRO A 898 -56.00 62.41 -3.77
CA PRO A 898 -56.39 60.99 -3.67
C PRO A 898 -56.35 60.18 -4.99
N MET A 899 -56.51 58.85 -4.86
CA MET A 899 -57.15 57.88 -5.79
C MET A 899 -56.87 57.90 -7.32
N GLY A 900 -56.48 56.74 -7.85
CA GLY A 900 -56.57 56.38 -9.27
C GLY A 900 -56.32 54.88 -9.47
N GLN A 901 -57.18 54.20 -10.25
CA GLN A 901 -57.10 52.74 -10.46
C GLN A 901 -56.11 52.34 -11.57
N SER A 902 -55.93 51.02 -11.72
CA SER A 902 -55.29 50.30 -12.84
C SER A 902 -55.61 50.88 -14.24
N SER A 903 -54.77 50.70 -15.27
CA SER A 903 -54.33 49.36 -15.75
C SER A 903 -53.12 49.40 -16.71
N PHE A 904 -52.62 48.20 -17.05
CA PHE A 904 -51.56 47.81 -18.00
C PHE A 904 -51.31 48.71 -19.23
N ILE A 905 -50.03 48.85 -19.65
CA ILE A 905 -49.45 48.18 -20.86
C ILE A 905 -47.94 48.50 -21.02
N SER A 906 -47.11 47.44 -21.05
CA SER A 906 -45.83 47.23 -21.79
C SER A 906 -44.65 48.23 -21.78
N ALA A 907 -43.53 47.74 -22.35
CA ALA A 907 -42.27 48.40 -22.74
C ALA A 907 -41.28 48.84 -21.63
N THR A 908 -40.08 48.23 -21.64
CA THR A 908 -38.89 48.63 -20.87
C THR A 908 -38.02 49.64 -21.64
N PRO A 909 -37.72 50.84 -21.11
CA PRO A 909 -36.83 51.81 -21.74
C PRO A 909 -35.37 51.70 -21.26
N SER A 910 -34.45 52.24 -22.09
CA SER A 910 -32.99 52.29 -21.85
C SER A 910 -32.54 53.44 -20.94
N ILE A 911 -31.40 53.27 -20.25
CA ILE A 911 -30.67 54.35 -19.57
C ILE A 911 -29.60 54.92 -20.52
N ASN A 912 -29.42 56.25 -20.52
CA ASN A 912 -28.44 56.97 -21.33
C ASN A 912 -27.24 57.45 -20.47
N ILE A 913 -26.05 57.56 -21.07
CA ILE A 913 -24.80 57.95 -20.40
C ILE A 913 -24.18 59.14 -21.14
N SER A 914 -23.88 60.22 -20.42
CA SER A 914 -23.16 61.37 -20.98
C SER A 914 -22.37 62.16 -19.91
N ASN A 915 -21.05 61.93 -19.85
CA ASN A 915 -19.98 62.94 -19.65
C ASN A 915 -18.60 62.28 -19.43
N VAL A 916 -17.93 61.89 -20.51
CA VAL A 916 -16.47 61.61 -20.55
C VAL A 916 -15.92 62.09 -21.92
N ASP A 917 -14.72 62.66 -21.92
CA ASP A 917 -14.07 63.27 -23.11
C ASP A 917 -13.47 62.20 -24.07
N PRO A 918 -13.78 62.24 -25.39
CA PRO A 918 -13.25 61.28 -26.37
C PRO A 918 -11.72 61.30 -26.58
N GLN A 919 -11.03 62.42 -26.40
CA GLN A 919 -9.62 62.54 -26.85
C GLN A 919 -8.62 61.73 -26.02
N ALA A 920 -8.98 61.33 -24.80
CA ALA A 920 -8.12 60.49 -23.95
C ALA A 920 -7.92 59.08 -24.53
N ILE A 921 -8.95 58.51 -25.18
CA ILE A 921 -8.96 57.12 -25.66
C ILE A 921 -7.99 56.94 -26.85
N GLN A 922 -7.92 57.93 -27.73
CA GLN A 922 -7.23 57.78 -29.01
C GLN A 922 -5.70 57.74 -28.91
N ARG A 923 -5.11 58.28 -27.82
CA ARG A 923 -3.66 58.18 -27.57
C ARG A 923 -3.23 56.82 -26.99
N ALA A 924 -4.12 56.12 -26.30
CA ALA A 924 -3.83 54.80 -25.72
C ALA A 924 -3.68 53.70 -26.79
N ALA A 925 -4.33 53.86 -27.94
CA ALA A 925 -4.35 52.86 -29.02
C ALA A 925 -3.06 52.79 -29.86
N ALA A 926 -2.16 53.79 -29.78
CA ALA A 926 -1.03 53.92 -30.71
C ALA A 926 0.22 53.08 -30.36
N ASN A 927 0.32 52.56 -29.13
CA ASN A 927 1.52 51.89 -28.60
C ASN A 927 1.32 50.39 -28.30
N ILE A 928 0.40 49.71 -29.01
CA ILE A 928 0.07 48.29 -28.77
C ILE A 928 0.40 47.47 -30.02
N SER A 929 1.17 46.39 -29.86
CA SER A 929 1.54 45.50 -30.96
C SER A 929 0.40 44.54 -31.35
N SER A 930 0.39 44.11 -32.62
CA SER A 930 -0.74 43.42 -33.25
C SER A 930 -1.20 42.13 -32.57
N HIS A 931 -0.30 41.40 -31.89
CA HIS A 931 -0.66 40.17 -31.18
C HIS A 931 -1.60 40.41 -29.98
N MET A 932 -1.55 41.59 -29.35
CA MET A 932 -2.48 41.95 -28.26
C MET A 932 -3.91 42.23 -28.78
N PHE A 933 -4.04 42.64 -30.05
CA PHE A 933 -5.33 43.01 -30.63
C PHE A 933 -6.21 41.80 -30.93
N ALA A 934 -5.61 40.68 -31.38
CA ALA A 934 -6.33 39.44 -31.68
C ALA A 934 -6.93 38.77 -30.42
N SER A 935 -6.25 38.86 -29.27
CA SER A 935 -6.77 38.34 -28.01
C SER A 935 -7.94 39.16 -27.46
N LEU A 936 -8.03 40.46 -27.79
CA LEU A 936 -9.14 41.31 -27.34
C LEU A 936 -10.44 41.07 -28.12
N SER A 937 -10.39 40.64 -29.38
CA SER A 937 -11.60 40.32 -30.17
C SER A 937 -12.29 39.00 -29.76
N GLN A 938 -11.65 38.16 -28.94
CA GLN A 938 -12.20 36.87 -28.47
C GLN A 938 -12.78 36.93 -27.05
N VAL A 939 -12.51 37.99 -26.28
CA VAL A 939 -12.97 38.13 -24.88
C VAL A 939 -14.18 39.08 -24.74
N ALA A 940 -14.67 39.63 -25.85
CA ALA A 940 -15.98 40.30 -25.93
C ALA A 940 -17.14 39.27 -25.97
N GLY A 941 -17.12 38.28 -25.06
CA GLY A 941 -17.95 37.07 -25.15
C GLY A 941 -18.34 36.50 -23.78
N GLN A 942 -19.47 36.99 -23.26
CA GLN A 942 -20.34 36.32 -22.28
C GLN A 942 -19.77 35.98 -20.88
N THR A 943 -20.02 36.89 -19.94
CA THR A 943 -20.74 36.52 -18.70
C THR A 943 -22.01 37.38 -18.60
N PRO A 944 -23.16 36.76 -18.25
CA PRO A 944 -24.09 37.44 -17.34
C PRO A 944 -24.75 36.50 -16.32
N SER A 945 -25.40 37.10 -15.32
CA SER A 945 -25.97 36.45 -14.13
C SER A 945 -27.45 36.08 -14.23
N PHE A 946 -27.93 35.35 -13.21
CA PHE A 946 -29.34 35.02 -12.91
C PHE A 946 -30.35 36.18 -13.00
N PRO A 947 -31.61 35.90 -13.42
CA PRO A 947 -32.82 36.61 -13.02
C PRO A 947 -33.58 35.92 -11.86
N THR A 948 -34.67 36.54 -11.39
CA THR A 948 -35.29 36.34 -10.06
C THR A 948 -36.69 35.67 -10.06
N PRO A 949 -37.18 35.18 -8.89
CA PRO A 949 -38.49 34.51 -8.76
C PRO A 949 -39.68 35.44 -8.41
N TYR A 950 -40.89 34.92 -8.65
CA TYR A 950 -42.19 35.37 -8.14
C TYR A 950 -43.05 34.11 -7.87
N GLY A 951 -43.91 34.00 -6.85
CA GLY A 951 -44.15 34.91 -5.73
C GLY A 951 -45.33 34.42 -4.83
N GLY A 952 -45.49 35.02 -3.65
CA GLY A 952 -46.57 34.75 -2.68
C GLY A 952 -46.08 34.33 -1.29
N THR A 953 -46.81 34.53 -0.18
CA THR A 953 -48.02 35.36 0.02
C THR A 953 -48.25 35.64 1.53
N TYR A 954 -48.82 36.81 1.85
CA TYR A 954 -49.49 37.17 3.12
C TYR A 954 -48.71 37.34 4.45
N ALA A 955 -49.38 38.11 5.32
CA ALA A 955 -49.25 38.22 6.78
C ALA A 955 -48.07 39.04 7.35
N ASN A 956 -48.28 39.54 8.57
CA ASN A 956 -47.54 40.65 9.18
C ASN A 956 -47.49 40.46 10.71
N ALA A 957 -46.63 41.23 11.39
CA ALA A 957 -46.67 41.55 12.82
C ALA A 957 -46.37 40.46 13.89
N TYR A 958 -45.11 40.50 14.39
CA TYR A 958 -44.76 40.62 15.84
C TYR A 958 -45.02 39.44 16.83
N PRO A 959 -44.37 39.40 18.04
CA PRO A 959 -43.08 39.98 18.47
C PRO A 959 -42.21 39.10 19.44
N TYR A 960 -40.99 39.61 19.72
CA TYR A 960 -40.31 39.63 21.05
C TYR A 960 -39.48 38.44 21.62
N HIS A 961 -38.70 38.80 22.66
CA HIS A 961 -37.65 38.11 23.47
C HIS A 961 -37.69 36.57 23.63
N GLN A 962 -36.58 35.82 23.80
CA GLN A 962 -35.31 36.00 24.56
C GLN A 962 -35.44 35.84 26.10
N GLN A 963 -34.36 35.41 26.78
CA GLN A 963 -34.14 35.33 28.25
C GLN A 963 -34.64 34.01 28.95
N PRO A 964 -34.01 33.57 30.08
CA PRO A 964 -33.46 32.19 30.15
C PRO A 964 -33.58 31.52 31.56
N TYR A 965 -32.50 30.81 31.99
CA TYR A 965 -32.16 30.29 33.34
C TYR A 965 -32.70 28.91 33.81
N THR A 966 -31.75 28.11 34.32
CA THR A 966 -31.87 27.07 35.37
C THR A 966 -31.95 27.75 36.76
N PRO A 967 -32.36 27.10 37.90
CA PRO A 967 -32.14 25.69 38.25
C PRO A 967 -33.21 24.96 39.13
N SER A 968 -32.91 23.70 39.48
CA SER A 968 -33.25 22.93 40.71
C SER A 968 -34.69 22.87 41.30
N GLN A 969 -35.18 21.62 41.44
CA GLN A 969 -36.11 20.98 42.42
C GLN A 969 -36.75 21.85 43.54
N ALA A 970 -37.96 21.59 44.08
CA ALA A 970 -38.55 20.28 44.45
C ALA A 970 -40.06 20.33 44.84
N MET A 971 -40.64 19.13 45.12
CA MET A 971 -41.85 18.82 45.94
C MET A 971 -43.26 19.32 45.55
N ALA A 972 -44.17 18.38 45.20
CA ALA A 972 -45.46 18.11 45.91
C ALA A 972 -46.22 16.90 45.29
N THR A 973 -47.13 16.29 46.06
CA THR A 973 -47.94 15.06 45.74
C THR A 973 -49.45 15.32 45.96
N PRO A 974 -50.41 14.38 45.74
CA PRO A 974 -50.42 13.06 45.06
C PRO A 974 -51.43 13.03 43.85
N LEU A 975 -51.81 11.95 43.14
CA LEU A 975 -52.39 10.64 43.55
C LEU A 975 -52.53 9.65 42.35
N VAL A 976 -52.48 8.33 42.64
CA VAL A 976 -52.79 7.13 41.80
C VAL A 976 -51.75 6.66 40.75
N THR A 977 -51.54 5.34 40.73
CA THR A 977 -50.51 4.50 40.05
C THR A 977 -51.00 3.02 40.10
N PRO A 978 -50.24 1.95 39.72
CA PRO A 978 -49.04 1.77 38.87
C PRO A 978 -49.41 0.93 37.60
N SER A 979 -48.58 0.33 36.73
CA SER A 979 -47.28 -0.39 36.77
C SER A 979 -46.80 -0.66 35.31
N TYR A 980 -45.55 -1.02 34.95
CA TYR A 980 -44.19 -0.87 35.51
C TYR A 980 -43.16 -1.21 34.39
N HIS A 981 -41.88 -0.87 34.56
CA HIS A 981 -40.71 -1.36 33.79
C HIS A 981 -39.45 -1.29 34.69
N HIS A 982 -38.45 -2.18 34.50
CA HIS A 982 -36.99 -1.91 34.48
C HIS A 982 -36.06 -3.06 34.92
N ALA A 983 -35.01 -3.26 34.11
CA ALA A 983 -33.57 -3.40 34.47
C ALA A 983 -33.03 -4.54 35.38
N VAL A 984 -31.71 -4.71 35.33
CA VAL A 984 -30.91 -5.83 35.86
C VAL A 984 -29.90 -5.33 36.91
N PRO A 985 -29.63 -6.10 37.98
CA PRO A 985 -28.25 -6.32 38.40
C PRO A 985 -27.93 -7.76 38.89
N THR A 986 -26.67 -8.17 38.78
CA THR A 986 -26.08 -9.40 39.36
C THR A 986 -25.59 -9.16 40.80
N PRO A 987 -25.51 -10.18 41.68
CA PRO A 987 -24.25 -10.94 41.80
C PRO A 987 -24.38 -12.45 42.15
N SER A 988 -23.22 -13.11 42.13
CA SER A 988 -22.87 -14.53 42.39
C SER A 988 -23.43 -15.23 43.66
N VAL A 989 -23.79 -16.52 43.52
CA VAL A 989 -23.42 -17.67 44.39
C VAL A 989 -23.42 -18.97 43.54
N THR A 990 -22.64 -20.00 43.93
CA THR A 990 -22.45 -21.30 43.23
C THR A 990 -23.23 -22.46 43.91
N PRO A 991 -22.91 -23.77 43.71
CA PRO A 991 -23.42 -24.60 42.62
C PRO A 991 -24.16 -25.89 43.10
N ARG A 992 -24.85 -26.63 42.20
CA ARG A 992 -25.02 -28.11 42.33
C ARG A 992 -25.47 -28.85 41.06
N TYR A 993 -25.37 -30.19 41.15
CA TYR A 993 -25.33 -31.20 40.07
C TYR A 993 -26.71 -31.91 39.89
N PRO A 994 -26.89 -33.00 39.09
CA PRO A 994 -28.06 -33.15 38.21
C PRO A 994 -29.04 -34.27 38.64
N GLN A 995 -30.13 -34.46 37.86
CA GLN A 995 -30.80 -35.77 37.76
C GLN A 995 -31.64 -35.96 36.47
N THR A 996 -31.50 -37.15 35.89
CA THR A 996 -32.45 -37.85 35.00
C THR A 996 -33.13 -38.97 35.84
N PRO A 997 -34.02 -39.89 35.34
CA PRO A 997 -34.46 -40.18 33.97
C PRO A 997 -35.99 -40.46 33.86
N GLN A 998 -36.38 -41.38 32.95
CA GLN A 998 -37.71 -42.04 32.75
C GLN A 998 -38.75 -41.32 31.87
N THR A 999 -39.73 -42.00 31.24
CA THR A 999 -39.74 -43.05 30.17
C THR A 999 -41.18 -43.60 29.99
N SER A 1000 -41.67 -43.75 28.75
CA SER A 1000 -42.89 -44.54 28.34
C SER A 1000 -44.26 -44.12 28.94
N TRP A 1001 -45.43 -44.21 28.27
CA TRP A 1001 -45.94 -45.17 27.26
C TRP A 1001 -47.18 -44.62 26.50
N ALA A 1002 -47.45 -45.15 25.29
CA ALA A 1002 -48.77 -45.45 24.66
C ALA A 1002 -49.86 -44.36 24.42
N ALA A 1003 -50.80 -44.46 23.45
CA ALA A 1003 -50.86 -45.17 22.15
C ALA A 1003 -52.13 -44.78 21.32
N GLN A 1004 -52.11 -44.97 19.98
CA GLN A 1004 -53.25 -45.00 19.01
C GLN A 1004 -54.05 -43.67 18.83
N GLN A 1005 -54.74 -43.34 17.71
CA GLN A 1005 -55.32 -44.08 16.55
C GLN A 1005 -55.13 -43.34 15.19
N THR A 1006 -55.58 -43.93 14.07
CA THR A 1006 -55.65 -43.33 12.70
C THR A 1006 -57.05 -43.60 12.08
N PRO A 1007 -57.49 -42.94 10.97
CA PRO A 1007 -57.28 -43.57 9.63
C PRO A 1007 -57.34 -42.68 8.33
N ARG A 1008 -56.59 -43.12 7.29
CA ARG A 1008 -56.83 -42.98 5.81
C ARG A 1008 -56.79 -41.58 5.14
N GLY A 1009 -56.42 -41.43 3.86
CA GLY A 1009 -55.95 -42.37 2.81
C GLY A 1009 -55.02 -41.68 1.78
N ALA A 1010 -54.11 -42.39 1.10
CA ALA A 1010 -54.20 -42.90 -0.29
C ALA A 1010 -54.26 -41.80 -1.39
N HIS A 1011 -53.46 -41.78 -2.48
CA HIS A 1011 -52.82 -42.85 -3.27
C HIS A 1011 -51.38 -42.51 -3.79
N THR A 1012 -50.73 -43.52 -4.38
CA THR A 1012 -49.48 -43.50 -5.20
C THR A 1012 -49.84 -43.71 -6.71
N PRO A 1013 -48.93 -43.86 -7.74
CA PRO A 1013 -47.47 -44.06 -7.71
C PRO A 1013 -46.57 -43.43 -8.82
N ARG A 1014 -45.24 -43.49 -8.60
CA ARG A 1014 -44.11 -43.92 -9.50
C ARG A 1014 -44.18 -43.66 -11.02
N HIS A 1015 -43.12 -43.10 -11.63
CA HIS A 1015 -42.25 -43.77 -12.63
C HIS A 1015 -41.07 -42.91 -13.16
N THR A 1016 -39.96 -43.59 -13.51
CA THR A 1016 -38.82 -43.10 -14.31
C THR A 1016 -38.93 -43.60 -15.78
N PRO A 1017 -38.18 -43.02 -16.74
CA PRO A 1017 -37.01 -43.74 -17.29
C PRO A 1017 -35.81 -42.81 -17.64
N ALA A 1018 -34.89 -43.26 -18.52
CA ALA A 1018 -33.51 -42.75 -18.67
C ALA A 1018 -33.07 -42.40 -20.12
N ALA A 1019 -31.75 -42.29 -20.33
CA ALA A 1019 -31.03 -41.67 -21.45
C ALA A 1019 -31.04 -42.39 -22.82
N ALA A 1020 -30.65 -41.65 -23.87
CA ALA A 1020 -30.01 -42.12 -25.11
C ALA A 1020 -29.31 -40.95 -25.86
N ALA A 1021 -28.46 -41.24 -26.85
CA ALA A 1021 -27.73 -40.25 -27.68
C ALA A 1021 -27.82 -40.61 -29.19
N VAL A 1022 -27.22 -39.78 -30.09
CA VAL A 1022 -26.45 -40.14 -31.32
C VAL A 1022 -26.45 -39.04 -32.43
N ALA A 1023 -25.23 -38.57 -32.72
CA ALA A 1023 -24.56 -38.14 -33.97
C ALA A 1023 -25.23 -37.48 -35.22
N ALA A 1024 -24.45 -36.51 -35.78
CA ALA A 1024 -24.05 -36.31 -37.20
C ALA A 1024 -24.97 -35.70 -38.28
N ALA A 1025 -24.52 -34.60 -38.90
CA ALA A 1025 -24.22 -34.44 -40.36
C ALA A 1025 -23.75 -33.00 -40.72
N ALA A 1026 -23.12 -32.78 -41.88
CA ALA A 1026 -22.60 -31.48 -42.33
C ALA A 1026 -22.66 -31.26 -43.87
N VAL A 1027 -22.63 -30.00 -44.33
CA VAL A 1027 -22.36 -29.44 -45.70
C VAL A 1027 -22.53 -27.89 -45.57
N ILE A 1028 -21.75 -26.91 -46.07
CA ILE A 1028 -20.73 -26.67 -47.12
C ILE A 1028 -21.24 -25.63 -48.17
N GLN A 1029 -20.45 -24.55 -48.40
CA GLN A 1029 -20.53 -23.54 -49.51
C GLN A 1029 -21.74 -22.55 -49.53
N ALA A 1030 -21.68 -21.32 -50.10
CA ALA A 1030 -20.56 -20.49 -50.63
C ALA A 1030 -20.97 -18.98 -50.73
N ASN A 1031 -19.99 -18.09 -51.02
CA ASN A 1031 -20.17 -16.64 -51.22
C ASN A 1031 -20.90 -16.25 -52.53
N PRO A 1032 -21.45 -15.02 -52.59
CA PRO A 1032 -21.27 -14.18 -53.78
C PRO A 1032 -20.71 -12.76 -53.49
N ILE A 1033 -20.36 -12.04 -54.56
CA ILE A 1033 -19.59 -10.78 -54.61
C ILE A 1033 -20.53 -9.58 -54.90
N PRO A 1034 -20.16 -8.35 -54.48
CA PRO A 1034 -20.42 -7.17 -55.31
C PRO A 1034 -19.17 -6.33 -55.65
N THR A 1035 -19.29 -5.57 -56.75
CA THR A 1035 -18.20 -5.08 -57.61
C THR A 1035 -17.59 -3.71 -57.21
N VAL A 1036 -16.42 -3.40 -57.81
CA VAL A 1036 -15.61 -2.18 -57.63
C VAL A 1036 -16.28 -0.89 -58.13
N VAL A 1037 -16.07 0.22 -57.38
CA VAL A 1037 -16.05 1.61 -57.90
C VAL A 1037 -14.82 2.34 -57.32
N SER A 1038 -14.24 3.28 -58.09
CA SER A 1038 -12.93 3.92 -57.83
C SER A 1038 -12.99 5.29 -57.14
N GLY A 1039 -12.00 5.66 -56.31
CA GLY A 1039 -11.86 7.06 -55.86
C GLY A 1039 -10.71 7.46 -54.92
N THR A 1040 -9.56 7.86 -55.48
CA THR A 1040 -8.53 8.76 -54.85
C THR A 1040 -7.73 8.24 -53.62
N LYS A 1041 -6.78 9.05 -53.10
CA LYS A 1041 -5.67 8.64 -52.22
C LYS A 1041 -5.51 9.51 -50.97
N SER A 1042 -5.21 8.89 -49.83
CA SER A 1042 -4.22 9.40 -48.85
C SER A 1042 -3.69 8.25 -47.96
N THR A 1043 -2.55 8.47 -47.32
CA THR A 1043 -1.72 7.48 -46.60
C THR A 1043 -2.38 6.87 -45.37
N GLY A 1044 -2.23 5.55 -45.18
CA GLY A 1044 -2.63 4.79 -43.98
C GLY A 1044 -1.61 3.71 -43.61
N ASN A 1045 -1.77 3.12 -42.41
CA ASN A 1045 -0.81 2.17 -41.79
C ASN A 1045 -0.68 0.82 -42.53
N PRO A 1046 0.45 0.10 -42.35
CA PRO A 1046 0.68 -1.22 -42.96
C PRO A 1046 -0.27 -2.30 -42.44
N SER A 1047 -0.49 -3.33 -43.27
CA SER A 1047 -1.47 -4.40 -43.03
C SER A 1047 -0.88 -5.60 -42.28
N ILE A 1048 -1.74 -6.50 -41.82
CA ILE A 1048 -1.35 -7.79 -41.18
C ILE A 1048 -0.49 -8.67 -42.14
N ALA A 1049 -0.65 -8.52 -43.46
CA ALA A 1049 0.19 -9.23 -44.44
C ALA A 1049 1.63 -8.69 -44.48
N ASP A 1050 1.83 -7.39 -44.22
CA ASP A 1050 3.15 -6.75 -44.20
C ASP A 1050 3.95 -7.18 -42.97
N TRP A 1051 3.29 -7.30 -41.81
CA TRP A 1051 3.87 -7.87 -40.59
C TRP A 1051 4.40 -9.30 -40.81
N LYS A 1052 3.65 -10.14 -41.54
CA LYS A 1052 4.07 -11.52 -41.84
C LYS A 1052 5.32 -11.54 -42.73
N ARG A 1053 5.39 -10.68 -43.75
CA ARG A 1053 6.59 -10.51 -44.59
C ARG A 1053 7.79 -9.95 -43.82
N MET A 1054 7.57 -9.02 -42.89
CA MET A 1054 8.66 -8.49 -42.05
C MET A 1054 9.21 -9.56 -41.09
N ALA A 1055 8.36 -10.42 -40.53
CA ALA A 1055 8.80 -11.56 -39.72
C ALA A 1055 9.63 -12.57 -40.55
N GLU A 1056 9.19 -12.90 -41.77
CA GLU A 1056 9.93 -13.77 -42.70
C GLU A 1056 11.29 -13.17 -43.11
N GLN A 1057 11.37 -11.86 -43.34
CA GLN A 1057 12.63 -11.16 -43.65
C GLN A 1057 13.59 -11.11 -42.44
N TRP A 1058 13.07 -10.88 -41.23
CA TRP A 1058 13.87 -10.87 -40.00
C TRP A 1058 14.45 -12.24 -39.68
N ALA A 1059 13.67 -13.31 -39.87
CA ALA A 1059 14.16 -14.68 -39.75
C ALA A 1059 15.29 -14.98 -40.75
N LYS A 1060 15.17 -14.50 -42.00
CA LYS A 1060 16.21 -14.67 -43.03
C LYS A 1060 17.53 -13.99 -42.69
N GLN A 1061 17.49 -12.72 -42.29
CA GLN A 1061 18.71 -11.97 -41.89
C GLN A 1061 19.45 -12.66 -40.75
N ARG A 1062 18.73 -13.31 -39.83
CA ARG A 1062 19.34 -14.01 -38.68
C ARG A 1062 20.02 -15.33 -39.05
N MET A 1063 19.60 -15.99 -40.14
CA MET A 1063 20.34 -17.14 -40.72
C MET A 1063 21.56 -16.69 -41.54
N GLU A 1064 21.42 -15.62 -42.33
CA GLU A 1064 22.53 -15.08 -43.14
C GLU A 1064 23.69 -14.58 -42.25
N GLN A 1065 23.38 -13.98 -41.08
CA GLN A 1065 24.39 -13.58 -40.08
C GLN A 1065 25.12 -14.73 -39.37
N GLN A 1066 24.76 -16.00 -39.59
CA GLN A 1066 25.44 -17.16 -38.99
C GLN A 1066 26.38 -17.91 -39.96
N GLN A 1067 26.54 -17.46 -41.22
CA GLN A 1067 27.36 -18.15 -42.22
C GLN A 1067 28.64 -17.40 -42.66
N GLU A 1068 28.87 -16.15 -42.24
CA GLU A 1068 30.07 -15.39 -42.65
C GLU A 1068 31.06 -15.10 -41.51
N THR A 1069 32.07 -15.99 -41.33
CA THR A 1069 33.50 -15.57 -41.24
C THR A 1069 34.47 -16.76 -41.20
N PRO A 1070 35.43 -16.86 -42.14
CA PRO A 1070 36.56 -17.80 -42.06
C PRO A 1070 37.76 -17.23 -41.29
N GLY A 1071 38.62 -18.09 -40.72
CA GLY A 1071 39.80 -17.71 -39.92
C GLY A 1071 41.17 -17.77 -40.63
N ARG A 1072 42.26 -17.80 -39.82
CA ARG A 1072 43.72 -17.74 -40.12
C ARG A 1072 44.31 -16.33 -40.28
N SER A 1073 45.59 -16.04 -39.96
CA SER A 1073 46.65 -16.75 -39.17
C SER A 1073 47.89 -15.85 -38.93
N THR A 1074 48.83 -16.30 -38.08
CA THR A 1074 50.21 -15.78 -37.82
C THR A 1074 50.33 -14.47 -37.02
N ALA A 1075 51.40 -14.14 -36.28
CA ALA A 1075 52.48 -14.83 -35.51
C ALA A 1075 53.23 -13.71 -34.69
N ARG A 1076 54.17 -13.88 -33.73
CA ARG A 1076 55.17 -14.93 -33.45
C ARG A 1076 55.86 -14.71 -32.07
N SER A 1077 56.08 -15.78 -31.28
CA SER A 1077 57.07 -15.95 -30.16
C SER A 1077 57.11 -14.94 -28.97
N GLY A 1078 57.22 -15.35 -27.70
CA GLY A 1078 57.45 -16.67 -27.06
C GLY A 1078 56.99 -16.65 -25.58
N ARG A 1079 57.45 -17.50 -24.64
CA ARG A 1079 58.53 -18.52 -24.65
C ARG A 1079 58.14 -19.71 -23.71
N THR A 1080 59.10 -20.47 -23.16
CA THR A 1080 58.96 -21.71 -22.35
C THR A 1080 59.98 -21.72 -21.18
N PRO A 1081 60.03 -22.71 -20.24
CA PRO A 1081 59.37 -24.04 -20.13
C PRO A 1081 58.71 -24.28 -18.73
N THR A 1082 58.24 -25.47 -18.25
CA THR A 1082 58.11 -26.88 -18.74
C THR A 1082 56.73 -27.44 -18.22
N THR A 1083 56.34 -28.72 -17.98
CA THR A 1083 56.99 -30.06 -17.83
C THR A 1083 56.06 -31.24 -18.26
N ARG A 1084 56.35 -32.46 -17.82
CA ARG A 1084 55.68 -33.78 -18.00
C ARG A 1084 54.85 -34.19 -16.74
N ALA A 1085 53.98 -35.21 -16.70
CA ALA A 1085 53.39 -36.15 -17.69
C ALA A 1085 52.12 -36.87 -17.15
N SER A 1086 51.40 -37.58 -18.03
CA SER A 1086 50.16 -38.39 -17.84
C SER A 1086 50.45 -39.86 -17.36
N PRO A 1087 49.51 -40.86 -17.27
CA PRO A 1087 48.38 -41.18 -18.19
C PRO A 1087 47.06 -41.74 -17.57
N SER A 1088 46.10 -42.06 -18.47
CA SER A 1088 44.88 -42.87 -18.24
C SER A 1088 44.73 -43.95 -19.36
N PRO A 1089 43.99 -45.05 -19.15
CA PRO A 1089 43.34 -45.86 -20.21
C PRO A 1089 41.89 -45.34 -20.47
N MET A 1090 41.36 -45.20 -21.70
CA MET A 1090 41.02 -46.18 -22.76
C MET A 1090 39.80 -47.08 -22.44
N ILE A 1091 38.89 -47.46 -23.36
CA ILE A 1091 38.30 -46.92 -24.62
C ILE A 1091 37.21 -47.95 -25.10
N GLU A 1092 36.42 -47.66 -26.17
CA GLU A 1092 35.39 -48.53 -26.82
C GLU A 1092 34.04 -48.70 -26.07
N SER A 1093 32.85 -48.83 -26.72
CA SER A 1093 32.43 -48.56 -28.12
C SER A 1093 30.89 -48.40 -28.28
N THR A 1094 30.44 -47.87 -29.43
CA THR A 1094 29.03 -47.65 -29.90
C THR A 1094 28.22 -48.96 -30.15
N PRO A 1095 26.87 -48.96 -30.41
CA PRO A 1095 26.04 -47.92 -31.07
C PRO A 1095 24.59 -47.65 -30.55
N ALA A 1096 23.89 -46.80 -31.31
CA ALA A 1096 22.58 -46.18 -31.10
C ALA A 1096 21.31 -47.08 -31.15
N GLY A 1097 20.17 -46.50 -30.73
CA GLY A 1097 18.79 -46.96 -30.96
C GLY A 1097 17.77 -45.82 -30.80
N ASP A 1098 16.72 -45.82 -31.63
CA ASP A 1098 15.69 -44.77 -31.80
C ASP A 1098 14.91 -44.41 -30.50
N ALA A 1099 14.64 -43.13 -30.16
CA ALA A 1099 13.78 -42.10 -30.76
C ALA A 1099 12.30 -42.14 -30.29
N THR A 1100 11.96 -41.26 -29.34
CA THR A 1100 10.59 -41.00 -28.85
C THR A 1100 9.96 -39.77 -29.53
N PRO A 1101 8.74 -39.88 -30.11
CA PRO A 1101 8.02 -38.74 -30.66
C PRO A 1101 7.22 -37.97 -29.60
N LEU A 1102 7.05 -36.67 -29.82
CA LEU A 1102 6.06 -35.81 -29.13
C LEU A 1102 4.66 -36.03 -29.72
N ILE A 1103 3.63 -36.09 -28.88
CA ILE A 1103 2.22 -35.95 -29.28
C ILE A 1103 1.51 -35.09 -28.21
N ASP A 1104 0.76 -34.08 -28.68
CA ASP A 1104 -0.14 -33.22 -27.90
C ASP A 1104 -1.59 -33.77 -27.91
N GLU A 1105 -2.51 -33.07 -27.24
CA GLU A 1105 -3.99 -33.22 -27.26
C GLU A 1105 -4.61 -34.34 -26.39
N GLN A 1106 -4.95 -33.99 -25.14
CA GLN A 1106 -6.36 -33.75 -24.76
C GLN A 1106 -6.49 -32.82 -23.54
#